data_AF-A0A2D6PBK9-F1
#
_entry.id   AF-A0A2D6PBK9-F1
#
_cell.length_a   1.000
_cell.length_b   1.000
_cell.length_c   1.000
_cell.angle_alpha   90.00
_cell.angle_beta   90.00
_cell.angle_gamma   90.00
#
_symmetry.space_group_name_H-M   'P 1'
#
loop_
_entity.id
_entity.type
_entity.pdbx_description
1 polymer ?
#
loop_
_entity_poly.entity_id
_entity_poly.type
_entity_poly.pdbx_seq_one_letter_code
_entity_poly.pdbx_strand_id
1 'polypeptide(L)'
;MFLSKKKKVLFFLIFWFILFGFMFYVINSSAFGNKITGFTIFSPKENIIDSCENIEDGFIKDMCHFIKRDDCYSIENTYLQYNCLRLGFRFHTMGFMTTQFSLKHDFSNLLEECKDYDDKYHTLHCIYTNAASLAKDNLQEAKDICNQLEDERLISECKFYIASSIAMNIDKDTSKKIDILMNFCEELTNPSWKAECYYVLADELAMTKPEYLKEIANACRKSDTLIDYACFDHIPYLLSPEKTIELFNLLEITKEKVDSVTGGGYILGKKHGSFSLGTSFCNKFPVDYRDYCFRGLSEGIGRKLGSNVSLGISICNNIPLDVRHGCFWEMGKGIGEHLDMDISSGISDCNKVPIEFKKNCFNGLKGTISDQFGFRRDISSGLSYCNQFPDEFKSLCFFGLGSSIWRFNRDITKAISTCNKVSTEFRDDCFKGVGEGICDYFTKDITSSISTCNKVPGEFRDDCFKSLIETLKMYFGRDISVAISYCNKFPDKFKSLCFLGIGKRVFVFNRNLSVAISYCNQFPDEFKSDCFNGLKETIAEYFASNLSSDISACNQFQDEFKKDCFGWLSRSINKHSGSNNSSPDMSTCSEFPVEFKDDCFKELNEGIIQNFEEDTQPSISSCNEAPTESKEDCFNKLKGILTKQFNGDTTLAISNCNQFPADFKSDCFNDLRKTISKYFDDTIKVISACDQFQIEFKGDCFKGIGYDMGINSTEIVIDFSSGEVSACNEIPAEFRYECSLGFREGFDIQNGI
;
A
#
# COMPACT_ATOMS: atom_id res chain seq x y z
N MET A 1 14.41 23.76 53.38
CA MET A 1 15.49 24.43 52.61
C MET A 1 16.87 24.44 53.32
N PHE A 2 17.23 23.44 54.16
CA PHE A 2 18.58 23.37 54.76
C PHE A 2 19.09 21.92 54.87
N LEU A 3 19.46 21.32 53.72
CA LEU A 3 20.39 20.19 53.73
C LEU A 3 21.80 20.75 53.98
N SER A 4 22.48 20.22 55.02
CA SER A 4 23.83 20.62 55.38
C SER A 4 24.80 20.43 54.21
N LYS A 5 25.89 21.21 54.18
CA LYS A 5 26.86 21.21 53.06
C LYS A 5 27.34 19.79 52.69
N LYS A 6 27.56 18.92 53.69
CA LYS A 6 27.90 17.50 53.50
C LYS A 6 26.78 16.69 52.81
N LYS A 7 25.51 16.86 53.18
CA LYS A 7 24.39 16.15 52.53
C LYS A 7 24.18 16.59 51.08
N LYS A 8 24.44 17.86 50.74
CA LYS A 8 24.40 18.33 49.34
C LYS A 8 25.48 17.69 48.47
N VAL A 9 26.72 17.58 48.98
CA VAL A 9 27.82 16.89 48.28
C VAL A 9 27.52 15.40 48.10
N LEU A 10 27.02 14.73 49.14
CA LEU A 10 26.64 13.31 49.05
C LEU A 10 25.52 13.07 48.03
N PHE A 11 24.50 13.94 48.00
CA PHE A 11 23.43 13.87 47.01
C PHE A 11 23.95 14.07 45.58
N PHE A 12 24.86 15.03 45.37
CA PHE A 12 25.51 15.23 44.07
C PHE A 12 26.33 14.01 43.64
N LEU A 13 27.09 13.39 44.56
CA LEU A 13 27.88 12.19 44.25
C LEU A 13 26.99 10.98 43.91
N ILE A 14 25.91 10.75 44.66
CA ILE A 14 24.94 9.69 44.36
C ILE A 14 24.25 9.93 43.01
N PHE A 15 23.84 11.17 42.73
CA PHE A 15 23.24 11.54 41.45
C PHE A 15 24.22 11.30 40.28
N TRP A 16 25.49 11.70 40.41
CA TRP A 16 26.52 11.42 39.40
C TRP A 16 26.84 9.94 39.24
N PHE A 17 26.85 9.14 40.32
CA PHE A 17 27.03 7.68 40.23
C PHE A 17 25.87 6.99 39.51
N ILE A 18 24.62 7.42 39.77
CA ILE A 18 23.44 6.92 39.05
C ILE A 18 23.51 7.34 37.57
N LEU A 19 23.88 8.59 37.29
CA LEU A 19 24.01 9.09 35.91
C LEU A 19 25.11 8.36 35.13
N PHE A 20 26.28 8.11 35.75
CA PHE A 20 27.36 7.32 35.14
C PHE A 20 26.98 5.85 34.96
N GLY A 21 26.31 5.24 35.95
CA GLY A 21 25.81 3.87 35.85
C GLY A 21 24.80 3.73 34.71
N PHE A 22 23.90 4.71 34.56
CA PHE A 22 22.93 4.74 33.47
C PHE A 22 23.61 4.98 32.12
N MET A 23 24.61 5.87 32.02
CA MET A 23 25.41 6.02 30.80
C MET A 23 26.20 4.76 30.45
N PHE A 24 26.85 4.09 31.42
CA PHE A 24 27.56 2.84 31.16
C PHE A 24 26.61 1.71 30.74
N TYR A 25 25.42 1.64 31.34
CA TYR A 25 24.37 0.72 30.94
C TYR A 25 23.89 1.01 29.51
N VAL A 26 23.56 2.25 29.18
CA VAL A 26 23.14 2.65 27.81
C VAL A 26 24.25 2.42 26.79
N ILE A 27 25.52 2.72 27.11
CA ILE A 27 26.66 2.49 26.22
C ILE A 27 26.84 0.98 25.98
N ASN A 28 26.84 0.14 27.03
CA ASN A 28 26.95 -1.31 26.87
C ASN A 28 25.74 -1.94 26.16
N SER A 29 24.51 -1.53 26.47
CA SER A 29 23.31 -1.99 25.75
C SER A 29 23.31 -1.55 24.28
N SER A 30 23.83 -0.35 23.97
CA SER A 30 23.98 0.11 22.58
C SER A 30 25.07 -0.63 21.81
N ALA A 31 26.08 -1.18 22.51
CA ALA A 31 27.15 -1.98 21.92
C ALA A 31 26.69 -3.40 21.51
N PHE A 32 25.70 -3.97 22.21
CA PHE A 32 25.07 -5.24 21.83
C PHE A 32 23.97 -5.09 20.77
N GLY A 33 23.29 -3.93 20.71
CA GLY A 33 22.17 -3.70 19.78
C GLY A 33 22.55 -3.45 18.30
N ASN A 34 23.79 -3.07 17.99
CA ASN A 34 24.15 -2.47 16.70
C ASN A 34 25.19 -3.24 15.86
N LYS A 35 25.21 -4.58 15.95
CA LYS A 35 26.06 -5.43 15.09
C LYS A 35 25.36 -6.61 14.38
N ILE A 36 24.03 -6.59 14.27
CA ILE A 36 23.30 -7.40 13.27
C ILE A 36 23.40 -6.67 11.90
N THR A 37 24.62 -6.59 11.39
CA THR A 37 24.95 -5.98 10.10
C THR A 37 24.75 -6.97 8.97
N GLY A 38 23.50 -7.05 8.47
CA GLY A 38 23.16 -7.59 7.16
C GLY A 38 23.36 -9.10 6.95
N PHE A 39 22.26 -9.78 6.60
CA PHE A 39 22.31 -11.08 5.93
C PHE A 39 22.87 -10.95 4.50
N THR A 40 24.17 -10.67 4.38
CA THR A 40 24.93 -11.23 3.26
C THR A 40 24.89 -12.75 3.42
N ILE A 41 24.23 -13.44 2.49
CA ILE A 41 24.44 -14.87 2.29
C ILE A 41 25.89 -15.00 1.82
N PHE A 42 26.82 -15.11 2.77
CA PHE A 42 28.17 -15.54 2.48
C PHE A 42 28.06 -16.99 2.03
N SER A 43 28.08 -17.21 0.71
CA SER A 43 28.58 -18.47 0.16
C SER A 43 29.93 -18.72 0.84
N PRO A 44 30.10 -19.80 1.62
CA PRO A 44 31.40 -20.11 2.22
C PRO A 44 32.42 -20.18 1.09
N LYS A 45 33.64 -19.65 1.31
CA LYS A 45 34.66 -19.49 0.25
C LYS A 45 34.76 -20.77 -0.58
N GLU A 46 34.41 -20.63 -1.84
CA GLU A 46 34.03 -21.72 -2.74
C GLU A 46 35.21 -22.60 -3.12
N ASN A 47 35.52 -23.57 -2.25
CA ASN A 47 35.78 -24.92 -2.72
C ASN A 47 34.42 -25.62 -2.79
N ILE A 48 33.64 -25.32 -3.84
CA ILE A 48 32.36 -25.98 -4.07
C ILE A 48 32.65 -27.48 -4.23
N ILE A 49 32.11 -28.28 -3.31
CA ILE A 49 31.96 -29.72 -3.54
C ILE A 49 30.87 -29.84 -4.59
N ASP A 50 31.25 -29.95 -5.87
CA ASP A 50 30.29 -29.95 -7.00
C ASP A 50 29.22 -31.02 -6.84
N SER A 51 29.57 -32.19 -6.28
CA SER A 51 28.64 -33.30 -5.99
C SER A 51 28.86 -33.89 -4.59
N CYS A 52 27.78 -34.04 -3.82
CA CYS A 52 27.80 -34.73 -2.53
C CYS A 52 27.93 -36.25 -2.69
N GLU A 53 27.67 -36.81 -3.88
CA GLU A 53 27.72 -38.26 -4.14
C GLU A 53 29.11 -38.89 -3.98
N ASN A 54 30.17 -38.08 -4.08
CA ASN A 54 31.55 -38.55 -4.00
C ASN A 54 32.12 -38.54 -2.57
N ILE A 55 31.30 -38.22 -1.56
CA ILE A 55 31.70 -38.19 -0.15
C ILE A 55 31.51 -39.60 0.43
N GLU A 56 32.60 -40.23 0.88
CA GLU A 56 32.58 -41.59 1.43
C GLU A 56 31.97 -41.68 2.84
N ASP A 57 32.14 -40.63 3.66
CA ASP A 57 31.52 -40.55 4.99
C ASP A 57 30.04 -40.15 4.87
N GLY A 58 29.14 -41.04 5.32
CA GLY A 58 27.68 -40.83 5.21
C GLY A 58 27.17 -39.60 5.95
N PHE A 59 27.76 -39.24 7.09
CA PHE A 59 27.35 -38.05 7.84
C PHE A 59 27.82 -36.75 7.17
N ILE A 60 29.03 -36.73 6.60
CA ILE A 60 29.51 -35.59 5.81
C ILE A 60 28.71 -35.48 4.50
N LYS A 61 28.27 -36.61 3.91
CA LYS A 61 27.35 -36.62 2.75
C LYS A 61 25.99 -36.00 3.10
N ASP A 62 25.38 -36.44 4.22
CA ASP A 62 24.15 -35.88 4.77
C ASP A 62 24.27 -34.37 5.01
N MET A 63 25.39 -33.94 5.62
CA MET A 63 25.70 -32.54 5.86
C MET A 63 25.87 -31.74 4.56
N CYS A 64 26.46 -32.32 3.52
CA CYS A 64 26.58 -31.69 2.21
C CYS A 64 25.20 -31.41 1.59
N HIS A 65 24.29 -32.39 1.61
CA HIS A 65 22.90 -32.20 1.16
C HIS A 65 22.13 -31.23 2.05
N PHE A 66 22.33 -31.25 3.37
CA PHE A 66 21.71 -30.30 4.30
C PHE A 66 22.12 -28.84 4.02
N ILE A 67 23.40 -28.59 3.74
CA ILE A 67 23.94 -27.25 3.41
C ILE A 67 23.44 -26.80 2.03
N LYS A 68 23.48 -27.67 1.01
CA LYS A 68 23.03 -27.34 -0.35
C LYS A 68 21.52 -27.17 -0.43
N ARG A 69 20.76 -28.01 0.28
CA ARG A 69 19.30 -28.15 0.22
C ARG A 69 18.81 -28.55 -1.17
N ASP A 70 19.62 -29.35 -1.88
CA ASP A 70 19.30 -29.87 -3.21
C ASP A 70 18.43 -31.14 -3.15
N ASP A 71 18.77 -32.07 -2.26
CA ASP A 71 17.98 -33.28 -1.99
C ASP A 71 17.93 -33.64 -0.50
N CYS A 72 16.96 -33.05 0.20
CA CYS A 72 16.70 -33.39 1.61
C CYS A 72 16.23 -34.84 1.82
N TYR A 73 15.72 -35.53 0.79
CA TYR A 73 15.22 -36.90 0.92
C TYR A 73 16.34 -37.94 0.87
N SER A 74 17.48 -37.60 0.26
CA SER A 74 18.70 -38.44 0.25
C SER A 74 19.53 -38.35 1.54
N ILE A 75 19.12 -37.54 2.52
CA ILE A 75 19.75 -37.47 3.85
C ILE A 75 19.30 -38.66 4.72
N GLU A 76 20.24 -39.48 5.19
CA GLU A 76 19.95 -40.67 6.02
C GLU A 76 19.71 -40.31 7.50
N ASN A 77 20.47 -39.36 8.05
CA ASN A 77 20.29 -38.85 9.41
C ASN A 77 18.94 -38.15 9.56
N THR A 78 18.00 -38.78 10.25
CA THR A 78 16.60 -38.33 10.31
C THR A 78 16.43 -36.92 10.89
N TYR A 79 17.33 -36.45 11.76
CA TYR A 79 17.26 -35.09 12.32
C TYR A 79 17.81 -34.05 11.34
N LEU A 80 18.86 -34.35 10.57
CA LEU A 80 19.31 -33.49 9.48
C LEU A 80 18.26 -33.44 8.37
N GLN A 81 17.68 -34.58 7.97
CA GLN A 81 16.60 -34.67 7.00
C GLN A 81 15.41 -33.80 7.41
N TYR A 82 14.94 -33.95 8.66
CA TYR A 82 13.82 -33.17 9.19
C TYR A 82 14.11 -31.66 9.17
N ASN A 83 15.29 -31.23 9.64
CA ASN A 83 15.66 -29.81 9.59
C ASN A 83 15.85 -29.31 8.14
N CYS A 84 16.35 -30.14 7.21
CA CYS A 84 16.46 -29.82 5.78
C CYS A 84 15.08 -29.55 5.16
N LEU A 85 14.13 -30.45 5.39
CA LEU A 85 12.75 -30.31 4.91
C LEU A 85 12.09 -29.04 5.48
N ARG A 86 12.32 -28.73 6.75
CA ARG A 86 11.85 -27.49 7.40
C ARG A 86 12.49 -26.24 6.83
N LEU A 87 13.78 -26.25 6.51
CA LEU A 87 14.47 -25.12 5.85
C LEU A 87 13.82 -24.72 4.52
N GLY A 88 13.18 -25.68 3.81
CA GLY A 88 12.43 -25.42 2.58
C GLY A 88 11.23 -24.47 2.74
N PHE A 89 10.65 -24.36 3.95
CA PHE A 89 9.53 -23.45 4.25
C PHE A 89 9.78 -22.49 5.43
N ARG A 90 10.91 -22.63 6.13
CA ARG A 90 11.37 -21.77 7.26
C ARG A 90 12.75 -21.16 6.97
N PHE A 91 12.96 -20.60 5.77
CA PHE A 91 14.28 -20.20 5.26
C PHE A 91 15.10 -19.29 6.20
N HIS A 92 14.46 -18.41 6.98
CA HIS A 92 15.15 -17.50 7.92
C HIS A 92 15.87 -18.24 9.06
N THR A 93 15.49 -19.49 9.36
CA THR A 93 16.20 -20.33 10.34
C THR A 93 17.64 -20.63 9.93
N MET A 94 17.92 -20.69 8.61
CA MET A 94 19.29 -20.72 8.06
C MET A 94 20.14 -19.52 8.50
N GLY A 95 19.50 -18.38 8.79
CA GLY A 95 20.18 -17.17 9.24
C GLY A 95 20.75 -17.28 10.65
N PHE A 96 20.32 -18.27 11.44
CA PHE A 96 20.85 -18.47 12.79
C PHE A 96 21.34 -19.88 13.11
N MET A 97 20.98 -20.90 12.31
CA MET A 97 21.68 -22.19 12.29
C MET A 97 23.18 -21.97 12.13
N THR A 98 23.93 -22.46 13.11
CA THR A 98 25.40 -22.54 13.20
C THR A 98 26.13 -21.29 12.74
N THR A 99 26.00 -20.24 13.57
CA THR A 99 26.93 -19.10 13.72
C THR A 99 28.08 -19.06 12.72
N GLN A 100 27.92 -18.28 11.64
CA GLN A 100 28.92 -18.11 10.59
C GLN A 100 30.31 -17.75 11.18
N PHE A 101 31.23 -18.69 10.99
CA PHE A 101 32.24 -19.15 11.94
C PHE A 101 33.17 -18.15 12.63
N SER A 102 33.12 -18.17 13.96
CA SER A 102 34.24 -17.86 14.86
C SER A 102 34.24 -18.87 16.03
N LEU A 103 34.26 -20.17 15.72
CA LEU A 103 34.31 -21.25 16.70
C LEU A 103 35.69 -21.31 17.38
N LYS A 104 35.83 -20.57 18.49
CA LYS A 104 37.06 -20.51 19.28
C LYS A 104 37.35 -21.83 20.01
N HIS A 105 36.30 -22.52 20.44
CA HIS A 105 36.38 -23.75 21.23
C HIS A 105 36.53 -24.97 20.33
N ASP A 106 37.03 -26.06 20.89
CA ASP A 106 37.17 -27.37 20.26
C ASP A 106 36.26 -28.33 21.02
N PHE A 107 35.40 -29.04 20.29
CA PHE A 107 34.36 -29.91 20.83
C PHE A 107 34.58 -31.38 20.45
N SER A 108 35.70 -31.72 19.81
CA SER A 108 36.05 -33.08 19.37
C SER A 108 35.99 -34.12 20.50
N ASN A 109 36.30 -33.72 21.73
CA ASN A 109 36.30 -34.61 22.90
C ASN A 109 34.95 -34.68 23.64
N LEU A 110 33.88 -34.06 23.15
CA LEU A 110 32.58 -34.06 23.84
C LEU A 110 31.82 -35.38 23.68
N LEU A 111 31.92 -36.01 22.51
CA LEU A 111 31.31 -37.31 22.19
C LEU A 111 32.30 -38.14 21.38
N GLU A 112 32.48 -39.40 21.77
CA GLU A 112 33.48 -40.31 21.18
C GLU A 112 33.20 -40.58 19.70
N GLU A 113 31.92 -40.62 19.30
CA GLU A 113 31.46 -40.77 17.92
C GLU A 113 31.62 -39.50 17.05
N CYS A 114 31.92 -38.34 17.65
CA CYS A 114 32.09 -37.07 16.93
C CYS A 114 33.56 -36.61 16.83
N LYS A 115 34.49 -37.33 17.46
CA LYS A 115 35.91 -36.94 17.56
C LYS A 115 36.67 -36.99 16.24
N ASP A 116 36.25 -37.85 15.31
CA ASP A 116 36.99 -38.15 14.07
C ASP A 116 36.69 -37.12 12.95
N TYR A 117 35.89 -36.09 13.24
CA TYR A 117 35.59 -34.99 12.31
C TYR A 117 36.58 -33.82 12.46
N ASP A 118 37.47 -33.67 11.49
CA ASP A 118 38.45 -32.56 11.41
C ASP A 118 37.80 -31.16 11.34
N ASP A 119 36.59 -31.05 10.76
CA ASP A 119 35.88 -29.79 10.65
C ASP A 119 34.90 -29.58 11.81
N LYS A 120 35.08 -28.48 12.54
CA LYS A 120 34.28 -28.11 13.72
C LYS A 120 32.78 -28.01 13.46
N TYR A 121 32.35 -27.74 12.22
CA TYR A 121 30.94 -27.74 11.82
C TYR A 121 30.34 -29.14 11.81
N HIS A 122 31.09 -30.10 11.29
CA HIS A 122 30.71 -31.51 11.27
C HIS A 122 30.69 -32.05 12.71
N THR A 123 31.70 -31.72 13.53
CA THR A 123 31.70 -32.04 14.97
C THR A 123 30.44 -31.51 15.67
N LEU A 124 30.09 -30.23 15.47
CA LEU A 124 28.90 -29.63 16.09
C LEU A 124 27.59 -30.29 15.65
N HIS A 125 27.39 -30.52 14.35
CA HIS A 125 26.17 -31.19 13.89
C HIS A 125 26.10 -32.65 14.32
N CYS A 126 27.24 -33.34 14.44
CA CYS A 126 27.29 -34.67 15.04
C CYS A 126 26.83 -34.62 16.50
N ILE A 127 27.29 -33.65 17.29
CA ILE A 127 26.84 -33.42 18.67
C ILE A 127 25.33 -33.13 18.73
N TYR A 128 24.84 -32.23 17.87
CA TYR A 128 23.43 -31.84 17.86
C TYR A 128 22.50 -33.00 17.50
N THR A 129 22.88 -33.81 16.51
CA THR A 129 22.07 -34.95 16.05
C THR A 129 22.12 -36.13 17.02
N ASN A 130 23.26 -36.38 17.69
CA ASN A 130 23.32 -37.36 18.78
C ASN A 130 22.51 -36.93 20.00
N ALA A 131 22.59 -35.65 20.42
CA ALA A 131 21.76 -35.11 21.50
C ALA A 131 20.26 -35.19 21.16
N ALA A 132 19.86 -34.87 19.91
CA ALA A 132 18.51 -35.07 19.42
C ALA A 132 18.07 -36.54 19.47
N SER A 133 18.98 -37.47 19.15
CA SER A 133 18.68 -38.90 19.21
C SER A 133 18.45 -39.39 20.63
N LEU A 134 19.37 -39.06 21.53
CA LEU A 134 19.31 -39.43 22.94
C LEU A 134 18.06 -38.87 23.64
N ALA A 135 17.58 -37.69 23.24
CA ALA A 135 16.40 -37.06 23.84
C ALA A 135 15.09 -37.88 23.73
N LYS A 136 15.04 -38.89 22.86
CA LYS A 136 13.91 -39.83 22.77
C LYS A 136 13.76 -40.68 24.04
N ASP A 137 14.89 -41.08 24.63
CA ASP A 137 14.96 -42.03 25.73
C ASP A 137 15.45 -41.36 27.04
N ASN A 138 16.37 -40.40 26.95
CA ASN A 138 16.91 -39.64 28.08
C ASN A 138 17.05 -38.14 27.78
N LEU A 139 15.95 -37.40 27.95
CA LEU A 139 15.91 -35.95 27.75
C LEU A 139 16.90 -35.16 28.64
N GLN A 140 17.20 -35.63 29.84
CA GLN A 140 18.11 -34.91 30.74
C GLN A 140 19.56 -35.03 30.26
N GLU A 141 20.01 -36.23 29.93
CA GLU A 141 21.37 -36.47 29.42
C GLU A 141 21.60 -35.73 28.09
N ALA A 142 20.60 -35.69 27.21
CA ALA A 142 20.64 -34.88 25.99
C ALA A 142 20.84 -33.37 26.29
N LYS A 143 20.13 -32.82 27.28
CA LYS A 143 20.36 -31.43 27.73
C LYS A 143 21.78 -31.23 28.27
N ASP A 144 22.28 -32.20 29.02
CA ASP A 144 23.59 -32.13 29.65
C ASP A 144 24.74 -32.20 28.62
N ILE A 145 24.56 -32.92 27.50
CA ILE A 145 25.44 -32.80 26.32
C ILE A 145 25.41 -31.36 25.79
N CYS A 146 24.24 -30.81 25.49
CA CYS A 146 24.14 -29.46 24.93
C CYS A 146 24.70 -28.37 25.85
N ASN A 147 24.55 -28.50 27.17
CA ASN A 147 25.04 -27.53 28.15
C ASN A 147 26.58 -27.44 28.20
N GLN A 148 27.31 -28.42 27.65
CA GLN A 148 28.79 -28.42 27.62
C GLN A 148 29.40 -27.58 26.48
N LEU A 149 28.58 -26.99 25.60
CA LEU A 149 29.05 -26.21 24.44
C LEU A 149 29.59 -24.80 24.79
N GLU A 150 29.52 -24.40 26.07
CA GLU A 150 29.96 -23.12 26.67
C GLU A 150 29.33 -21.81 26.12
N ASP A 151 29.08 -21.72 24.80
CA ASP A 151 28.44 -20.59 24.13
C ASP A 151 26.91 -20.70 24.17
N GLU A 152 26.24 -19.68 24.69
CA GLU A 152 24.78 -19.64 24.88
C GLU A 152 23.99 -19.90 23.59
N ARG A 153 24.51 -19.47 22.43
CA ARG A 153 23.84 -19.65 21.14
C ARG A 153 24.04 -21.06 20.61
N LEU A 154 25.20 -21.67 20.79
CA LEU A 154 25.44 -23.10 20.48
C LEU A 154 24.62 -24.01 21.40
N ILE A 155 24.56 -23.71 22.71
CA ILE A 155 23.71 -24.42 23.69
C ILE A 155 22.24 -24.36 23.25
N SER A 156 21.76 -23.18 22.87
CA SER A 156 20.36 -22.98 22.43
C SER A 156 20.05 -23.67 21.10
N GLU A 157 21.00 -23.74 20.18
CA GLU A 157 20.87 -24.46 18.92
C GLU A 157 20.84 -25.99 19.11
N CYS A 158 21.77 -26.52 19.90
CA CYS A 158 21.76 -27.94 20.27
C CYS A 158 20.44 -28.33 20.96
N LYS A 159 19.91 -27.46 21.84
CA LYS A 159 18.58 -27.63 22.43
C LYS A 159 17.45 -27.53 21.40
N PHE A 160 17.56 -26.70 20.36
CA PHE A 160 16.59 -26.70 19.26
C PHE A 160 16.55 -28.04 18.51
N TYR A 161 17.69 -28.70 18.31
CA TYR A 161 17.73 -30.06 17.75
C TYR A 161 17.02 -31.10 18.66
N ILE A 162 17.14 -30.97 19.98
CA ILE A 162 16.33 -31.74 20.95
C ILE A 162 14.83 -31.44 20.81
N ALA A 163 14.45 -30.17 20.73
CA ALA A 163 13.05 -29.76 20.53
C ALA A 163 12.44 -30.39 19.26
N SER A 164 13.18 -30.36 18.15
CA SER A 164 12.83 -31.03 16.90
C SER A 164 12.59 -32.53 17.09
N SER A 165 13.46 -33.24 17.82
CA SER A 165 13.27 -34.69 18.09
C SER A 165 12.01 -35.01 18.89
N ILE A 166 11.67 -34.18 19.87
CA ILE A 166 10.43 -34.29 20.65
C ILE A 166 9.22 -34.07 19.73
N ALA A 167 9.27 -33.01 18.90
CA ALA A 167 8.20 -32.63 17.98
C ALA A 167 7.94 -33.68 16.89
N MET A 168 9.00 -34.25 16.30
CA MET A 168 8.95 -35.36 15.33
C MET A 168 8.23 -36.61 15.84
N ASN A 169 7.97 -36.73 17.15
CA ASN A 169 7.27 -37.85 17.76
C ASN A 169 6.00 -37.42 18.52
N ILE A 170 5.46 -36.22 18.25
CA ILE A 170 4.28 -35.67 18.94
C ILE A 170 3.00 -36.46 18.66
N ASP A 171 2.99 -37.31 17.63
CA ASP A 171 1.95 -38.28 17.33
C ASP A 171 1.76 -39.33 18.44
N LYS A 172 2.85 -39.71 19.12
CA LYS A 172 2.90 -40.67 20.22
C LYS A 172 2.80 -39.95 21.57
N ASP A 173 1.64 -40.04 22.22
CA ASP A 173 1.35 -39.38 23.51
C ASP A 173 1.32 -37.83 23.40
N THR A 174 0.45 -37.34 22.50
CA THR A 174 0.36 -35.93 22.09
C THR A 174 0.23 -34.96 23.25
N SER A 175 -0.76 -35.12 24.15
CA SER A 175 -0.96 -34.18 25.27
C SER A 175 0.30 -34.05 26.14
N LYS A 176 0.92 -35.18 26.51
CA LYS A 176 2.13 -35.18 27.32
C LYS A 176 3.32 -34.55 26.59
N LYS A 177 3.45 -34.75 25.28
CA LYS A 177 4.54 -34.17 24.49
C LYS A 177 4.37 -32.69 24.20
N ILE A 178 3.14 -32.19 24.10
CA ILE A 178 2.86 -30.76 24.11
C ILE A 178 3.38 -30.15 25.42
N ASP A 179 3.03 -30.72 26.57
CA ASP A 179 3.50 -30.22 27.87
C ASP A 179 5.04 -30.29 28.01
N ILE A 180 5.66 -31.41 27.60
CA ILE A 180 7.12 -31.56 27.63
C ILE A 180 7.78 -30.51 26.73
N LEU A 181 7.33 -30.35 25.48
CA LEU A 181 7.94 -29.43 24.52
C LEU A 181 7.71 -27.96 24.91
N MET A 182 6.52 -27.60 25.39
CA MET A 182 6.21 -26.25 25.88
C MET A 182 7.12 -25.84 27.04
N ASN A 183 7.32 -26.74 28.02
CA ASN A 183 8.22 -26.51 29.14
C ASN A 183 9.69 -26.49 28.69
N PHE A 184 10.09 -27.40 27.79
CA PHE A 184 11.44 -27.44 27.22
C PHE A 184 11.78 -26.13 26.47
N CYS A 185 10.86 -25.61 25.67
CA CYS A 185 11.02 -24.32 25.01
C CYS A 185 11.19 -23.17 26.01
N GLU A 186 10.61 -23.23 27.23
CA GLU A 186 10.86 -22.19 28.24
C GLU A 186 12.33 -22.13 28.69
N GLU A 187 13.06 -23.25 28.63
CA GLU A 187 14.46 -23.39 29.06
C GLU A 187 15.49 -22.83 28.05
N LEU A 188 15.08 -22.50 26.82
CA LEU A 188 15.97 -21.85 25.85
C LEU A 188 16.15 -20.38 26.23
N THR A 189 17.39 -19.93 26.34
CA THR A 189 17.70 -18.55 26.75
C THR A 189 17.78 -17.60 25.56
N ASN A 190 18.26 -18.07 24.40
CA ASN A 190 18.30 -17.28 23.17
C ASN A 190 16.87 -17.04 22.62
N PRO A 191 16.41 -15.78 22.45
CA PRO A 191 15.05 -15.49 22.02
C PRO A 191 14.66 -16.03 20.64
N SER A 192 15.60 -16.11 19.68
CA SER A 192 15.34 -16.64 18.34
C SER A 192 15.09 -18.14 18.36
N TRP A 193 15.96 -18.90 19.03
CA TRP A 193 15.76 -20.33 19.18
C TRP A 193 14.55 -20.65 20.06
N LYS A 194 14.27 -19.83 21.07
CA LYS A 194 13.07 -19.97 21.91
C LYS A 194 11.78 -19.76 21.11
N ALA A 195 11.72 -18.73 20.27
CA ALA A 195 10.59 -18.47 19.39
C ALA A 195 10.39 -19.63 18.38
N GLU A 196 11.46 -20.05 17.68
CA GLU A 196 11.37 -21.19 16.76
C GLU A 196 11.00 -22.51 17.44
N CYS A 197 11.38 -22.74 18.70
CA CYS A 197 10.98 -23.93 19.45
C CYS A 197 9.45 -24.02 19.59
N TYR A 198 8.77 -22.91 19.93
CA TYR A 198 7.30 -22.87 19.92
C TYR A 198 6.73 -22.97 18.50
N TYR A 199 7.41 -22.41 17.51
CA TYR A 199 6.99 -22.49 16.11
C TYR A 199 7.01 -23.92 15.58
N VAL A 200 8.07 -24.69 15.87
CA VAL A 200 8.17 -26.13 15.57
C VAL A 200 6.98 -26.89 16.17
N LEU A 201 6.65 -26.64 17.44
CA LEU A 201 5.49 -27.25 18.08
C LEU A 201 4.18 -26.90 17.34
N ALA A 202 3.98 -25.63 16.96
CA ALA A 202 2.79 -25.20 16.25
C ALA A 202 2.69 -25.87 14.86
N ASP A 203 3.79 -25.95 14.11
CA ASP A 203 3.84 -26.59 12.80
C ASP A 203 3.53 -28.09 12.88
N GLU A 204 4.19 -28.83 13.77
CA GLU A 204 3.97 -30.28 13.89
C GLU A 204 2.56 -30.62 14.36
N LEU A 205 1.98 -29.82 15.27
CA LEU A 205 0.57 -29.97 15.64
C LEU A 205 -0.36 -29.65 14.45
N ALA A 206 -0.12 -28.58 13.69
CA ALA A 206 -0.95 -28.25 12.54
C ALA A 206 -0.92 -29.33 11.45
N MET A 207 0.25 -29.95 11.22
CA MET A 207 0.39 -31.05 10.25
C MET A 207 -0.17 -32.39 10.74
N THR A 208 0.05 -32.76 12.00
CA THR A 208 -0.20 -34.14 12.50
C THR A 208 -1.43 -34.26 13.41
N LYS A 209 -1.89 -33.15 14.01
CA LYS A 209 -2.92 -33.06 15.06
C LYS A 209 -3.76 -31.78 14.94
N PRO A 210 -4.35 -31.48 13.75
CA PRO A 210 -5.04 -30.22 13.49
C PRO A 210 -6.30 -29.97 14.34
N GLU A 211 -6.71 -30.92 15.19
CA GLU A 211 -7.71 -30.75 16.24
C GLU A 211 -7.21 -29.98 17.48
N TYR A 212 -5.89 -29.87 17.71
CA TYR A 212 -5.26 -29.17 18.85
C TYR A 212 -5.07 -27.67 18.60
N LEU A 213 -6.13 -27.01 18.10
CA LEU A 213 -6.07 -25.61 17.66
C LEU A 213 -5.76 -24.61 18.78
N LYS A 214 -6.10 -24.94 20.04
CA LYS A 214 -5.80 -24.07 21.20
C LYS A 214 -4.31 -24.10 21.53
N GLU A 215 -3.70 -25.26 21.45
CA GLU A 215 -2.30 -25.51 21.70
C GLU A 215 -1.44 -24.92 20.58
N ILE A 216 -1.87 -25.06 19.32
CA ILE A 216 -1.30 -24.36 18.15
C ILE A 216 -1.32 -22.85 18.36
N ALA A 217 -2.48 -22.27 18.72
CA ALA A 217 -2.61 -20.83 18.96
C ALA A 217 -1.75 -20.34 20.14
N ASN A 218 -1.65 -21.13 21.21
CA ASN A 218 -0.82 -20.80 22.38
C ASN A 218 0.68 -20.82 22.03
N ALA A 219 1.12 -21.83 21.26
CA ALA A 219 2.49 -21.93 20.76
C ALA A 219 2.84 -20.75 19.84
N CYS A 220 1.97 -20.43 18.86
CA CYS A 220 2.18 -19.25 18.02
C CYS A 220 2.25 -17.94 18.80
N ARG A 221 1.35 -17.72 19.77
CA ARG A 221 1.37 -16.53 20.62
C ARG A 221 2.68 -16.41 21.41
N LYS A 222 3.20 -17.51 21.96
CA LYS A 222 4.51 -17.53 22.64
C LYS A 222 5.66 -17.22 21.68
N SER A 223 5.64 -17.76 20.47
CA SER A 223 6.62 -17.43 19.43
C SER A 223 6.59 -15.94 19.08
N ASP A 224 5.47 -15.43 18.59
CA ASP A 224 5.34 -14.07 18.07
C ASP A 224 5.52 -12.98 19.15
N THR A 225 5.30 -13.32 20.44
CA THR A 225 5.62 -12.44 21.59
C THR A 225 7.12 -12.28 21.82
N LEU A 226 7.92 -13.30 21.49
CA LEU A 226 9.38 -13.27 21.61
C LEU A 226 10.02 -12.64 20.37
N ILE A 227 9.71 -13.17 19.19
CA ILE A 227 10.08 -12.62 17.89
C ILE A 227 8.94 -12.88 16.91
N ASP A 228 8.47 -11.83 16.25
CA ASP A 228 7.41 -11.86 15.25
C ASP A 228 7.90 -12.56 13.96
N TYR A 229 7.85 -13.89 13.95
CA TYR A 229 8.10 -14.74 12.80
C TYR A 229 6.81 -15.09 12.04
N ALA A 230 5.74 -14.31 12.26
CA ALA A 230 4.42 -14.44 11.65
C ALA A 230 3.81 -15.85 11.78
N CYS A 231 3.79 -16.41 13.01
CA CYS A 231 3.28 -17.76 13.24
C CYS A 231 1.85 -17.96 12.78
N PHE A 232 0.99 -16.97 13.06
CA PHE A 232 -0.40 -17.04 12.60
C PHE A 232 -0.55 -16.94 11.07
N ASP A 233 0.36 -16.31 10.32
CA ASP A 233 0.32 -16.34 8.84
C ASP A 233 0.69 -17.73 8.31
N HIS A 234 1.71 -18.39 8.90
CA HIS A 234 2.22 -19.65 8.39
C HIS A 234 1.33 -20.86 8.67
N ILE A 235 0.78 -20.99 9.88
CA ILE A 235 -0.02 -22.17 10.29
C ILE A 235 -1.19 -22.51 9.33
N PRO A 236 -1.95 -21.55 8.78
CA PRO A 236 -2.95 -21.79 7.74
C PRO A 236 -2.46 -22.59 6.51
N TYR A 237 -1.15 -22.60 6.22
CA TYR A 237 -0.57 -23.37 5.12
C TYR A 237 -0.60 -24.89 5.38
N LEU A 238 -0.64 -25.27 6.66
CA LEU A 238 -0.58 -26.64 7.17
C LEU A 238 -1.98 -27.17 7.54
N LEU A 239 -2.96 -26.29 7.71
CA LEU A 239 -4.35 -26.61 8.05
C LEU A 239 -5.26 -26.74 6.81
N SER A 240 -6.42 -27.40 6.97
CA SER A 240 -7.51 -27.32 5.99
C SER A 240 -8.21 -25.95 6.09
N PRO A 241 -8.92 -25.49 5.04
CA PRO A 241 -9.71 -24.26 5.10
C PRO A 241 -10.71 -24.22 6.27
N GLU A 242 -11.33 -25.35 6.60
CA GLU A 242 -12.25 -25.49 7.74
C GLU A 242 -11.50 -25.27 9.06
N LYS A 243 -10.32 -25.87 9.22
CA LYS A 243 -9.49 -25.72 10.42
C LYS A 243 -8.88 -24.33 10.56
N THR A 244 -8.57 -23.64 9.46
CA THR A 244 -8.18 -22.22 9.50
C THR A 244 -9.32 -21.32 9.99
N ILE A 245 -10.58 -21.62 9.63
CA ILE A 245 -11.75 -20.87 10.13
C ILE A 245 -12.02 -21.19 11.60
N GLU A 246 -11.90 -22.46 12.02
CA GLU A 246 -11.96 -22.83 13.44
C GLU A 246 -10.88 -22.12 14.26
N LEU A 247 -9.63 -22.07 13.75
CA LEU A 247 -8.53 -21.36 14.39
C LEU A 247 -8.85 -19.87 14.53
N PHE A 248 -9.22 -19.18 13.45
CA PHE A 248 -9.60 -17.77 13.47
C PHE A 248 -10.67 -17.44 14.54
N ASN A 249 -11.67 -18.31 14.71
CA ASN A 249 -12.73 -18.14 15.70
C ASN A 249 -12.27 -18.34 17.15
N LEU A 250 -11.16 -19.05 17.38
CA LEU A 250 -10.53 -19.22 18.70
C LEU A 250 -9.59 -18.08 19.08
N LEU A 251 -9.17 -17.24 18.12
CA LEU A 251 -8.30 -16.11 18.38
C LEU A 251 -9.10 -14.95 19.01
N GLU A 252 -8.46 -14.19 19.88
CA GLU A 252 -9.05 -13.01 20.52
C GLU A 252 -8.37 -11.72 20.06
N ILE A 253 -7.07 -11.77 19.73
CA ILE A 253 -6.28 -10.61 19.37
C ILE A 253 -6.41 -10.32 17.86
N THR A 254 -6.79 -9.09 17.51
CA THR A 254 -7.00 -8.65 16.11
C THR A 254 -5.80 -8.91 15.20
N LYS A 255 -4.56 -8.78 15.72
CA LYS A 255 -3.34 -9.08 14.92
C LYS A 255 -3.31 -10.56 14.51
N GLU A 256 -3.45 -11.47 15.48
CA GLU A 256 -3.44 -12.92 15.25
C GLU A 256 -4.52 -13.31 14.22
N LYS A 257 -5.71 -12.70 14.31
CA LYS A 257 -6.80 -12.88 13.34
C LYS A 257 -6.44 -12.41 11.93
N VAL A 258 -5.87 -11.21 11.79
CA VAL A 258 -5.45 -10.66 10.50
C VAL A 258 -4.38 -11.54 9.86
N ASP A 259 -3.37 -11.93 10.64
CA ASP A 259 -2.26 -12.78 10.18
C ASP A 259 -2.82 -14.16 9.73
N SER A 260 -3.66 -14.81 10.55
CA SER A 260 -4.29 -16.10 10.23
C SER A 260 -5.19 -16.09 8.98
N VAL A 261 -5.93 -15.00 8.76
CA VAL A 261 -6.81 -14.88 7.59
C VAL A 261 -6.02 -14.56 6.32
N THR A 262 -4.95 -13.77 6.44
CA THR A 262 -4.02 -13.47 5.32
C THR A 262 -3.35 -14.76 4.84
N GLY A 263 -2.75 -15.53 5.75
CA GLY A 263 -2.10 -16.80 5.44
C GLY A 263 -3.06 -17.83 4.81
N GLY A 264 -4.30 -17.90 5.32
CA GLY A 264 -5.36 -18.75 4.77
C GLY A 264 -5.75 -18.38 3.34
N GLY A 265 -5.80 -17.09 3.02
CA GLY A 265 -5.97 -16.62 1.65
C GLY A 265 -4.78 -17.03 0.78
N TYR A 266 -3.55 -16.76 1.25
CA TYR A 266 -2.31 -17.01 0.51
C TYR A 266 -2.17 -18.47 0.07
N ILE A 267 -2.39 -19.44 0.98
CA ILE A 267 -2.23 -20.85 0.61
C ILE A 267 -3.22 -21.28 -0.48
N LEU A 268 -4.46 -20.77 -0.45
CA LEU A 268 -5.45 -21.08 -1.48
C LEU A 268 -5.07 -20.51 -2.85
N GLY A 269 -4.53 -19.28 -2.88
CA GLY A 269 -4.00 -18.69 -4.10
C GLY A 269 -2.82 -19.48 -4.67
N LYS A 270 -1.83 -19.78 -3.82
CA LYS A 270 -0.58 -20.43 -4.22
C LYS A 270 -0.73 -21.91 -4.61
N LYS A 271 -1.47 -22.68 -3.81
CA LYS A 271 -1.56 -24.14 -3.94
C LYS A 271 -2.55 -24.56 -5.02
N HIS A 272 -3.71 -23.88 -5.10
CA HIS A 272 -4.79 -24.30 -5.98
C HIS A 272 -4.91 -23.45 -7.25
N GLY A 273 -4.46 -22.19 -7.25
CA GLY A 273 -4.75 -21.23 -8.33
C GLY A 273 -6.25 -21.01 -8.58
N SER A 274 -7.10 -21.53 -7.67
CA SER A 274 -8.54 -21.64 -7.86
C SER A 274 -9.21 -20.48 -7.15
N PHE A 275 -9.44 -19.40 -7.89
CA PHE A 275 -10.03 -18.19 -7.36
C PHE A 275 -11.45 -18.40 -6.82
N SER A 276 -12.25 -19.28 -7.42
CA SER A 276 -13.60 -19.62 -6.92
C SER A 276 -13.55 -20.27 -5.53
N LEU A 277 -12.59 -21.17 -5.28
CA LEU A 277 -12.36 -21.76 -3.97
C LEU A 277 -11.87 -20.71 -2.96
N GLY A 278 -10.89 -19.88 -3.35
CA GLY A 278 -10.39 -18.78 -2.53
C GLY A 278 -11.47 -17.76 -2.14
N THR A 279 -12.35 -17.40 -3.08
CA THR A 279 -13.50 -16.51 -2.84
C THR A 279 -14.51 -17.11 -1.89
N SER A 280 -14.88 -18.37 -2.12
CA SER A 280 -15.80 -19.12 -1.26
C SER A 280 -15.26 -19.24 0.17
N PHE A 281 -13.94 -19.36 0.34
CA PHE A 281 -13.28 -19.29 1.62
C PHE A 281 -13.29 -17.89 2.22
N CYS A 282 -12.82 -16.86 1.51
CA CYS A 282 -12.73 -15.49 2.02
C CYS A 282 -14.09 -14.89 2.40
N ASN A 283 -15.16 -15.27 1.71
CA ASN A 283 -16.52 -14.84 2.04
C ASN A 283 -17.08 -15.46 3.34
N LYS A 284 -16.43 -16.49 3.93
CA LYS A 284 -16.80 -17.05 5.24
C LYS A 284 -16.33 -16.19 6.42
N PHE A 285 -15.41 -15.25 6.20
CA PHE A 285 -14.96 -14.33 7.25
C PHE A 285 -15.86 -13.09 7.37
N PRO A 286 -15.92 -12.45 8.56
CA PRO A 286 -16.56 -11.16 8.72
C PRO A 286 -15.95 -10.11 7.79
N VAL A 287 -16.73 -9.08 7.42
CA VAL A 287 -16.34 -8.05 6.45
C VAL A 287 -14.98 -7.42 6.81
N ASP A 288 -14.75 -7.08 8.08
CA ASP A 288 -13.49 -6.48 8.55
C ASP A 288 -12.22 -7.33 8.33
N TYR A 289 -12.38 -8.64 8.11
CA TYR A 289 -11.28 -9.58 7.86
C TYR A 289 -11.22 -10.06 6.40
N ARG A 290 -12.28 -9.83 5.62
CA ARG A 290 -12.43 -10.29 4.23
C ARG A 290 -11.35 -9.69 3.32
N ASP A 291 -11.05 -8.41 3.46
CA ASP A 291 -10.01 -7.71 2.69
C ASP A 291 -8.63 -8.33 2.90
N TYR A 292 -8.29 -8.69 4.14
CA TYR A 292 -7.03 -9.36 4.47
C TYR A 292 -6.95 -10.76 3.85
N CYS A 293 -8.07 -11.49 3.82
CA CYS A 293 -8.13 -12.77 3.11
C CYS A 293 -7.89 -12.60 1.60
N PHE A 294 -8.58 -11.63 0.97
CA PHE A 294 -8.41 -11.37 -0.46
C PHE A 294 -7.02 -10.84 -0.81
N ARG A 295 -6.38 -10.10 0.09
CA ARG A 295 -4.97 -9.69 -0.05
C ARG A 295 -4.05 -10.90 -0.02
N GLY A 296 -4.18 -11.78 0.97
CA GLY A 296 -3.41 -13.03 1.02
C GLY A 296 -3.62 -13.87 -0.25
N LEU A 297 -4.89 -14.08 -0.63
CA LEU A 297 -5.27 -14.80 -1.85
C LEU A 297 -4.64 -14.19 -3.11
N SER A 298 -4.63 -12.86 -3.21
CA SER A 298 -3.97 -12.10 -4.26
C SER A 298 -2.46 -12.34 -4.28
N GLU A 299 -1.79 -12.34 -3.13
CA GLU A 299 -0.34 -12.63 -3.03
C GLU A 299 -0.04 -14.06 -3.49
N GLY A 300 -0.81 -15.04 -3.02
CA GLY A 300 -0.66 -16.44 -3.44
C GLY A 300 -0.85 -16.62 -4.95
N ILE A 301 -1.84 -15.95 -5.54
CA ILE A 301 -2.10 -15.91 -6.99
C ILE A 301 -0.93 -15.26 -7.73
N GLY A 302 -0.51 -14.06 -7.30
CA GLY A 302 0.56 -13.30 -7.94
C GLY A 302 1.87 -14.07 -7.99
N ARG A 303 2.31 -14.63 -6.87
CA ARG A 303 3.53 -15.47 -6.82
C ARG A 303 3.40 -16.75 -7.65
N LYS A 304 2.20 -17.33 -7.78
CA LYS A 304 1.98 -18.57 -8.55
C LYS A 304 1.87 -18.32 -10.07
N LEU A 305 1.34 -17.17 -10.47
CA LEU A 305 0.95 -16.86 -11.85
C LEU A 305 1.70 -15.67 -12.48
N GLY A 306 2.69 -15.10 -11.80
CA GLY A 306 3.52 -14.01 -12.35
C GLY A 306 4.21 -14.36 -13.68
N SER A 307 4.45 -15.65 -13.96
CA SER A 307 4.94 -16.16 -15.25
C SER A 307 3.85 -16.57 -16.25
N ASN A 308 2.57 -16.48 -15.88
CA ASN A 308 1.41 -16.73 -16.74
C ASN A 308 0.37 -15.61 -16.56
N VAL A 309 0.76 -14.42 -17.02
CA VAL A 309 0.03 -13.17 -16.80
C VAL A 309 -1.36 -13.17 -17.42
N SER A 310 -1.57 -13.84 -18.56
CA SER A 310 -2.89 -13.99 -19.17
C SER A 310 -3.88 -14.75 -18.26
N LEU A 311 -3.41 -15.81 -17.59
CA LEU A 311 -4.22 -16.53 -16.59
C LEU A 311 -4.40 -15.70 -15.31
N GLY A 312 -3.36 -14.98 -14.89
CA GLY A 312 -3.42 -14.03 -13.77
C GLY A 312 -4.47 -12.94 -13.97
N ILE A 313 -4.50 -12.29 -15.14
CA ILE A 313 -5.50 -11.27 -15.51
C ILE A 313 -6.92 -11.87 -15.51
N SER A 314 -7.10 -13.05 -16.11
CA SER A 314 -8.40 -13.74 -16.12
C SER A 314 -8.90 -14.00 -14.70
N ILE A 315 -8.02 -14.45 -13.79
CA ILE A 315 -8.34 -14.64 -12.38
C ILE A 315 -8.63 -13.29 -11.68
N CYS A 316 -7.77 -12.28 -11.84
CA CYS A 316 -7.96 -10.97 -11.23
C CYS A 316 -9.28 -10.29 -11.67
N ASN A 317 -9.69 -10.46 -12.93
CA ASN A 317 -10.95 -9.91 -13.44
C ASN A 317 -12.21 -10.54 -12.82
N ASN A 318 -12.11 -11.77 -12.29
CA ASN A 318 -13.21 -12.42 -11.57
C ASN A 318 -13.31 -11.96 -10.10
N ILE A 319 -12.31 -11.22 -9.59
CA ILE A 319 -12.30 -10.74 -8.20
C ILE A 319 -13.29 -9.59 -8.02
N PRO A 320 -14.02 -9.52 -6.88
CA PRO A 320 -14.81 -8.36 -6.49
C PRO A 320 -14.06 -7.03 -6.71
N LEU A 321 -14.75 -6.04 -7.27
CA LEU A 321 -14.12 -4.83 -7.82
C LEU A 321 -13.38 -4.01 -6.75
N ASP A 322 -13.94 -3.99 -5.54
CA ASP A 322 -13.41 -3.38 -4.32
C ASP A 322 -12.01 -3.89 -3.95
N VAL A 323 -11.76 -5.20 -4.04
CA VAL A 323 -10.44 -5.82 -3.72
C VAL A 323 -9.58 -6.17 -4.95
N ARG A 324 -10.12 -6.06 -6.17
CA ARG A 324 -9.42 -6.37 -7.44
C ARG A 324 -8.11 -5.60 -7.63
N HIS A 325 -8.06 -4.37 -7.15
CA HIS A 325 -6.87 -3.52 -7.20
C HIS A 325 -5.67 -4.13 -6.45
N GLY A 326 -5.92 -4.93 -5.41
CA GLY A 326 -4.90 -5.70 -4.68
C GLY A 326 -4.38 -6.89 -5.49
N CYS A 327 -5.24 -7.56 -6.24
CA CYS A 327 -4.85 -8.67 -7.12
C CYS A 327 -3.82 -8.25 -8.16
N PHE A 328 -4.07 -7.13 -8.85
CA PHE A 328 -3.14 -6.62 -9.84
C PHE A 328 -1.85 -6.08 -9.22
N TRP A 329 -1.89 -5.58 -7.99
CA TRP A 329 -0.67 -5.22 -7.24
C TRP A 329 0.20 -6.45 -6.96
N GLU A 330 -0.38 -7.49 -6.35
CA GLU A 330 0.34 -8.72 -6.05
C GLU A 330 0.78 -9.48 -7.32
N MET A 331 0.01 -9.40 -8.40
CA MET A 331 0.40 -9.94 -9.71
C MET A 331 1.62 -9.20 -10.28
N GLY A 332 1.65 -7.86 -10.19
CA GLY A 332 2.82 -7.07 -10.58
C GLY A 332 4.07 -7.41 -9.77
N LYS A 333 3.91 -7.68 -8.47
CA LYS A 333 4.99 -8.18 -7.60
C LYS A 333 5.47 -9.55 -8.08
N GLY A 334 4.55 -10.48 -8.29
CA GLY A 334 4.83 -11.83 -8.81
C GLY A 334 5.52 -11.83 -10.16
N ILE A 335 5.11 -10.97 -11.11
CA ILE A 335 5.79 -10.75 -12.38
C ILE A 335 7.27 -10.44 -12.13
N GLY A 336 7.57 -9.45 -11.29
CA GLY A 336 8.94 -9.12 -10.92
C GLY A 336 9.72 -10.27 -10.26
N GLU A 337 9.06 -11.17 -9.51
CA GLU A 337 9.71 -12.32 -8.85
C GLU A 337 10.18 -13.39 -9.86
N HIS A 338 9.48 -13.55 -10.99
CA HIS A 338 9.77 -14.61 -11.98
C HIS A 338 10.78 -14.23 -13.08
N LEU A 339 11.14 -12.96 -13.23
CA LEU A 339 11.80 -12.47 -14.44
C LEU A 339 13.33 -12.59 -14.48
N ASP A 340 13.99 -13.05 -13.40
CA ASP A 340 15.45 -12.99 -13.19
C ASP A 340 16.10 -11.72 -13.78
N MET A 341 15.46 -10.58 -13.48
CA MET A 341 15.86 -9.22 -13.88
C MET A 341 15.55 -8.80 -15.34
N ASP A 342 14.84 -9.57 -16.17
CA ASP A 342 14.29 -9.05 -17.45
C ASP A 342 13.10 -8.11 -17.22
N ILE A 343 13.41 -6.84 -16.96
CA ILE A 343 12.39 -5.81 -16.71
C ILE A 343 11.55 -5.48 -17.96
N SER A 344 12.09 -5.68 -19.17
CA SER A 344 11.37 -5.37 -20.41
C SER A 344 10.18 -6.32 -20.59
N SER A 345 10.35 -7.60 -20.28
CA SER A 345 9.24 -8.56 -20.21
C SER A 345 8.21 -8.19 -19.14
N GLY A 346 8.65 -7.76 -17.94
CA GLY A 346 7.73 -7.33 -16.87
C GLY A 346 6.91 -6.08 -17.19
N ILE A 347 7.49 -5.12 -17.90
CA ILE A 347 6.78 -3.95 -18.42
C ILE A 347 5.77 -4.37 -19.49
N SER A 348 6.17 -5.26 -20.42
CA SER A 348 5.29 -5.83 -21.44
C SER A 348 4.10 -6.58 -20.81
N ASP A 349 4.33 -7.29 -19.72
CA ASP A 349 3.30 -8.00 -18.97
C ASP A 349 2.34 -7.07 -18.21
N CYS A 350 2.84 -6.07 -17.48
CA CYS A 350 1.97 -5.08 -16.85
C CYS A 350 1.21 -4.20 -17.88
N ASN A 351 1.70 -4.09 -19.12
CA ASN A 351 0.94 -3.44 -20.21
C ASN A 351 -0.25 -4.27 -20.72
N LYS A 352 -0.36 -5.57 -20.37
CA LYS A 352 -1.52 -6.42 -20.71
C LYS A 352 -2.68 -6.28 -19.72
N VAL A 353 -2.44 -5.66 -18.57
CA VAL A 353 -3.42 -5.44 -17.49
C VAL A 353 -4.45 -4.38 -17.94
N PRO A 354 -5.75 -4.53 -17.58
CA PRO A 354 -6.76 -3.51 -17.86
C PRO A 354 -6.32 -2.11 -17.40
N ILE A 355 -6.64 -1.09 -18.19
CA ILE A 355 -6.08 0.27 -18.06
C ILE A 355 -6.28 0.86 -16.66
N GLU A 356 -7.43 0.57 -16.04
CA GLU A 356 -7.83 1.01 -14.71
C GLU A 356 -7.02 0.34 -13.57
N PHE A 357 -6.41 -0.82 -13.81
CA PHE A 357 -5.52 -1.51 -12.86
C PHE A 357 -4.05 -1.53 -13.29
N LYS A 358 -3.71 -0.97 -14.44
CA LYS A 358 -2.33 -0.91 -14.98
C LYS A 358 -1.37 -0.32 -13.93
N LYS A 359 -1.77 0.78 -13.28
CA LYS A 359 -1.02 1.44 -12.20
C LYS A 359 -0.80 0.52 -10.99
N ASN A 360 -1.73 -0.38 -10.66
CA ASN A 360 -1.55 -1.36 -9.58
C ASN A 360 -0.48 -2.38 -9.93
N CYS A 361 -0.46 -2.90 -11.16
CA CYS A 361 0.60 -3.80 -11.63
C CYS A 361 1.99 -3.14 -11.56
N PHE A 362 2.13 -1.90 -12.06
CA PHE A 362 3.41 -1.19 -11.97
C PHE A 362 3.82 -0.85 -10.52
N ASN A 363 2.86 -0.64 -9.60
CA ASN A 363 3.15 -0.52 -8.16
C ASN A 363 3.70 -1.81 -7.54
N GLY A 364 3.16 -2.97 -7.96
CA GLY A 364 3.67 -4.28 -7.56
C GLY A 364 5.07 -4.56 -8.11
N LEU A 365 5.26 -4.32 -9.41
CA LEU A 365 6.54 -4.49 -10.11
C LEU A 365 7.63 -3.60 -9.51
N LYS A 366 7.30 -2.34 -9.17
CA LYS A 366 8.14 -1.45 -8.35
C LYS A 366 8.57 -2.13 -7.05
N GLY A 367 7.64 -2.77 -6.33
CA GLY A 367 7.92 -3.47 -5.08
C GLY A 367 8.99 -4.56 -5.24
N THR A 368 8.92 -5.37 -6.29
CA THR A 368 9.92 -6.43 -6.48
C THR A 368 11.27 -5.91 -6.96
N ILE A 369 11.30 -4.90 -7.84
CA ILE A 369 12.54 -4.17 -8.17
C ILE A 369 13.19 -3.65 -6.88
N SER A 370 12.35 -3.08 -6.01
CA SER A 370 12.79 -2.50 -4.74
C SER A 370 13.50 -3.55 -3.87
N ASP A 371 12.86 -4.69 -3.64
CA ASP A 371 13.43 -5.75 -2.81
C ASP A 371 14.64 -6.46 -3.47
N GLN A 372 14.62 -6.69 -4.79
CA GLN A 372 15.71 -7.38 -5.50
C GLN A 372 17.01 -6.55 -5.57
N PHE A 373 16.97 -5.30 -6.04
CA PHE A 373 18.18 -4.47 -6.14
C PHE A 373 18.67 -3.97 -4.79
N GLY A 374 17.74 -3.81 -3.84
CA GLY A 374 18.06 -3.65 -2.44
C GLY A 374 18.93 -4.79 -1.92
N PHE A 375 18.44 -6.03 -2.03
CA PHE A 375 19.14 -7.21 -1.53
C PHE A 375 20.47 -7.50 -2.27
N ARG A 376 20.47 -7.47 -3.61
CA ARG A 376 21.70 -7.68 -4.42
C ARG A 376 22.69 -6.50 -4.34
N ARG A 377 22.28 -5.35 -3.79
CA ARG A 377 23.02 -4.07 -3.71
C ARG A 377 23.46 -3.49 -5.07
N ASP A 378 22.93 -4.01 -6.17
CA ASP A 378 23.20 -3.53 -7.53
C ASP A 378 22.26 -2.39 -7.92
N ILE A 379 22.64 -1.21 -7.46
CA ILE A 379 21.90 0.03 -7.69
C ILE A 379 21.98 0.48 -9.17
N SER A 380 23.06 0.12 -9.88
CA SER A 380 23.26 0.53 -11.28
C SER A 380 22.23 -0.12 -12.19
N SER A 381 21.94 -1.41 -11.99
CA SER A 381 20.86 -2.10 -12.69
C SER A 381 19.49 -1.50 -12.34
N GLY A 382 19.22 -1.19 -11.06
CA GLY A 382 17.99 -0.51 -10.65
C GLY A 382 17.75 0.83 -11.38
N LEU A 383 18.79 1.67 -11.54
CA LEU A 383 18.70 2.90 -12.34
C LEU A 383 18.41 2.63 -13.82
N SER A 384 19.11 1.65 -14.41
CA SER A 384 18.88 1.22 -15.80
C SER A 384 17.44 0.76 -16.03
N TYR A 385 16.84 0.12 -15.02
CA TYR A 385 15.52 -0.49 -15.13
C TYR A 385 14.40 0.53 -14.97
N CYS A 386 14.52 1.47 -14.02
CA CYS A 386 13.55 2.57 -13.92
C CYS A 386 13.57 3.49 -15.15
N ASN A 387 14.67 3.58 -15.89
CA ASN A 387 14.70 4.30 -17.17
C ASN A 387 13.92 3.59 -18.30
N GLN A 388 13.67 2.28 -18.20
CA GLN A 388 12.89 1.50 -19.17
C GLN A 388 11.38 1.56 -18.93
N PHE A 389 10.93 1.98 -17.73
CA PHE A 389 9.50 2.11 -17.44
C PHE A 389 8.83 3.09 -18.42
N PRO A 390 7.53 2.91 -18.73
CA PRO A 390 6.72 3.94 -19.40
C PRO A 390 6.80 5.25 -18.62
N ASP A 391 6.82 6.39 -19.31
CA ASP A 391 7.05 7.71 -18.70
C ASP A 391 6.03 8.00 -17.57
N GLU A 392 4.77 7.58 -17.74
CA GLU A 392 3.72 7.72 -16.74
C GLU A 392 3.94 6.92 -15.43
N PHE A 393 4.91 5.99 -15.44
CA PHE A 393 5.28 5.16 -14.29
C PHE A 393 6.76 5.28 -13.87
N LYS A 394 7.59 6.13 -14.52
CA LYS A 394 9.00 6.34 -14.14
C LYS A 394 9.14 6.89 -12.72
N SER A 395 8.38 7.95 -12.41
CA SER A 395 8.24 8.54 -11.06
C SER A 395 8.03 7.45 -9.99
N LEU A 396 7.12 6.53 -10.27
CA LEU A 396 6.78 5.42 -9.38
C LEU A 396 7.96 4.44 -9.19
N CYS A 397 8.69 4.09 -10.26
CA CYS A 397 9.86 3.22 -10.15
C CYS A 397 10.97 3.87 -9.33
N PHE A 398 11.31 5.14 -9.61
CA PHE A 398 12.37 5.86 -8.90
C PHE A 398 12.06 6.04 -7.41
N PHE A 399 10.79 6.23 -7.03
CA PHE A 399 10.35 6.18 -5.64
C PHE A 399 10.69 4.84 -4.96
N GLY A 400 10.37 3.70 -5.59
CA GLY A 400 10.71 2.38 -5.03
C GLY A 400 12.23 2.16 -4.91
N LEU A 401 12.97 2.55 -5.95
CA LEU A 401 14.43 2.49 -5.94
C LEU A 401 15.03 3.30 -4.79
N GLY A 402 14.53 4.53 -4.55
CA GLY A 402 14.91 5.37 -3.41
C GLY A 402 14.76 4.68 -2.05
N SER A 403 13.58 4.11 -1.81
CA SER A 403 13.23 3.37 -0.59
C SER A 403 14.19 2.20 -0.32
N SER A 404 14.54 1.50 -1.39
CA SER A 404 15.40 0.32 -1.39
C SER A 404 16.86 0.62 -1.11
N ILE A 405 17.39 1.67 -1.72
CA ILE A 405 18.79 2.07 -1.52
C ILE A 405 19.01 2.29 -0.02
N TRP A 406 18.08 2.97 0.66
CA TRP A 406 18.17 3.12 2.11
C TRP A 406 17.95 1.81 2.86
N ARG A 407 16.82 1.12 2.64
CA ARG A 407 16.39 -0.07 3.40
C ARG A 407 17.52 -1.11 3.53
N PHE A 408 18.31 -1.31 2.48
CA PHE A 408 19.34 -2.34 2.42
C PHE A 408 20.80 -1.85 2.55
N ASN A 409 21.11 -0.57 2.27
CA ASN A 409 22.49 -0.05 2.44
C ASN A 409 22.68 0.76 3.72
N ARG A 410 21.64 1.43 4.24
CA ARG A 410 21.67 2.30 5.43
C ARG A 410 22.73 3.41 5.38
N ASP A 411 23.15 3.79 4.18
CA ASP A 411 24.13 4.85 3.91
C ASP A 411 23.45 5.98 3.11
N ILE A 412 23.30 7.13 3.75
CA ILE A 412 22.61 8.29 3.18
C ILE A 412 23.47 8.93 2.09
N THR A 413 24.80 8.80 2.17
CA THR A 413 25.74 9.26 1.14
C THR A 413 25.56 8.44 -0.14
N LYS A 414 25.37 7.12 -0.01
CA LYS A 414 25.07 6.23 -1.13
C LYS A 414 23.70 6.52 -1.73
N ALA A 415 22.69 6.79 -0.89
CA ALA A 415 21.36 7.22 -1.34
C ALA A 415 21.41 8.54 -2.12
N ILE A 416 22.01 9.59 -1.56
CA ILE A 416 22.15 10.92 -2.21
C ILE A 416 22.93 10.80 -3.53
N SER A 417 24.08 10.13 -3.53
CA SER A 417 24.90 9.97 -4.75
C SER A 417 24.24 9.11 -5.82
N THR A 418 23.23 8.31 -5.45
CA THR A 418 22.39 7.57 -6.41
C THR A 418 21.25 8.43 -6.93
N CYS A 419 20.44 9.06 -6.08
CA CYS A 419 19.34 9.92 -6.53
C CYS A 419 19.83 11.10 -7.39
N ASN A 420 21.06 11.59 -7.15
CA ASN A 420 21.67 12.60 -8.01
C ASN A 420 22.01 12.10 -9.44
N LYS A 421 22.02 10.78 -9.69
CA LYS A 421 22.15 10.19 -11.05
C LYS A 421 20.80 10.03 -11.75
N VAL A 422 19.69 10.15 -11.03
CA VAL A 422 18.35 10.20 -11.63
C VAL A 422 18.19 11.52 -12.38
N SER A 423 17.43 11.49 -13.49
CA SER A 423 17.06 12.69 -14.23
C SER A 423 16.40 13.71 -13.29
N THR A 424 16.54 15.00 -13.60
CA THR A 424 16.02 16.08 -12.75
C THR A 424 14.51 15.98 -12.53
N GLU A 425 13.78 15.43 -13.49
CA GLU A 425 12.33 15.20 -13.46
C GLU A 425 11.88 14.22 -12.36
N PHE A 426 12.62 13.11 -12.14
CA PHE A 426 12.23 12.06 -11.18
C PHE A 426 13.12 12.03 -9.93
N ARG A 427 14.01 13.02 -9.76
CA ARG A 427 14.94 13.09 -8.63
C ARG A 427 14.22 13.26 -7.30
N ASP A 428 13.21 14.12 -7.26
CA ASP A 428 12.36 14.35 -6.09
C ASP A 428 11.72 13.03 -5.64
N ASP A 429 11.21 12.22 -6.59
CA ASP A 429 10.57 10.94 -6.28
C ASP A 429 11.55 9.92 -5.71
N CYS A 430 12.79 9.89 -6.21
CA CYS A 430 13.86 9.10 -5.58
C CYS A 430 14.10 9.52 -4.12
N PHE A 431 14.11 10.81 -3.82
CA PHE A 431 14.29 11.30 -2.44
C PHE A 431 13.06 11.13 -1.55
N LYS A 432 11.83 11.20 -2.09
CA LYS A 432 10.60 10.76 -1.39
C LYS A 432 10.75 9.29 -1.01
N GLY A 433 11.13 8.45 -1.97
CA GLY A 433 11.45 7.04 -1.76
C GLY A 433 12.41 6.81 -0.60
N VAL A 434 13.55 7.52 -0.57
CA VAL A 434 14.51 7.46 0.55
C VAL A 434 13.83 7.77 1.90
N GLY A 435 12.91 8.73 1.95
CA GLY A 435 12.11 9.03 3.14
C GLY A 435 11.17 7.89 3.60
N GLU A 436 10.52 7.19 2.66
CA GLU A 436 9.77 5.95 2.96
C GLU A 436 10.68 4.89 3.58
N GLY A 437 11.77 4.54 2.89
CA GLY A 437 12.70 3.52 3.36
C GLY A 437 13.32 3.85 4.73
N ILE A 438 13.56 5.14 5.00
CA ILE A 438 13.99 5.63 6.32
C ILE A 438 12.97 5.27 7.40
N CYS A 439 11.68 5.46 7.14
CA CYS A 439 10.64 5.12 8.10
C CYS A 439 10.58 3.63 8.38
N ASP A 440 10.54 2.80 7.33
CA ASP A 440 10.37 1.34 7.44
C ASP A 440 11.41 0.69 8.36
N TYR A 441 12.66 1.13 8.26
CA TYR A 441 13.75 0.56 9.04
C TYR A 441 13.85 1.14 10.47
N PHE A 442 13.48 2.40 10.68
CA PHE A 442 13.63 3.12 11.95
C PHE A 442 12.30 3.36 12.69
N THR A 443 11.28 2.52 12.47
CA THR A 443 9.99 2.62 13.19
C THR A 443 10.14 2.72 14.71
N LYS A 444 11.17 2.13 15.31
CA LYS A 444 11.45 2.22 16.76
C LYS A 444 12.29 3.44 17.21
N ASP A 445 12.89 4.19 16.29
CA ASP A 445 13.62 5.44 16.58
C ASP A 445 13.46 6.50 15.47
N ILE A 446 12.33 7.20 15.51
CA ILE A 446 12.05 8.36 14.66
C ILE A 446 13.12 9.47 14.74
N THR A 447 13.90 9.53 15.82
CA THR A 447 14.95 10.55 16.02
C THR A 447 16.09 10.32 15.02
N SER A 448 16.50 9.07 14.81
CA SER A 448 17.46 8.68 13.79
C SER A 448 16.93 8.92 12.37
N SER A 449 15.62 8.72 12.14
CA SER A 449 14.97 9.04 10.86
C SER A 449 15.05 10.54 10.54
N ILE A 450 14.66 11.39 11.49
CA ILE A 450 14.69 12.85 11.36
C ILE A 450 16.14 13.35 11.16
N SER A 451 17.09 12.80 11.93
CA SER A 451 18.52 13.07 11.77
C SER A 451 19.05 12.67 10.38
N THR A 452 18.48 11.63 9.78
CA THR A 452 18.83 11.18 8.42
C THR A 452 18.24 12.10 7.35
N CYS A 453 16.95 12.45 7.39
CA CYS A 453 16.38 13.39 6.43
C CYS A 453 17.07 14.76 6.47
N ASN A 454 17.56 15.23 7.63
CA ASN A 454 18.34 16.46 7.72
C ASN A 454 19.67 16.43 6.93
N LYS A 455 20.20 15.25 6.58
CA LYS A 455 21.41 15.08 5.75
C LYS A 455 21.13 15.10 4.25
N VAL A 456 19.86 15.01 3.84
CA VAL A 456 19.44 15.16 2.44
C VAL A 456 19.70 16.62 1.98
N PRO A 457 20.08 16.84 0.69
CA PRO A 457 20.25 18.17 0.11
C PRO A 457 19.04 19.08 0.36
N GLY A 458 19.29 20.39 0.42
CA GLY A 458 18.30 21.36 0.92
C GLY A 458 16.99 21.35 0.14
N GLU A 459 17.09 21.22 -1.18
CA GLU A 459 15.95 21.20 -2.10
C GLU A 459 15.06 19.94 -1.97
N PHE A 460 15.63 18.77 -1.64
CA PHE A 460 14.88 17.50 -1.50
C PHE A 460 14.59 17.10 -0.05
N ARG A 461 15.09 17.86 0.93
CA ARG A 461 14.92 17.58 2.36
C ARG A 461 13.45 17.51 2.75
N ASP A 462 12.65 18.42 2.20
CA ASP A 462 11.23 18.51 2.53
C ASP A 462 10.44 17.32 2.01
N ASP A 463 10.84 16.74 0.87
CA ASP A 463 10.24 15.54 0.32
C ASP A 463 10.62 14.27 1.09
N CYS A 464 11.85 14.20 1.62
CA CYS A 464 12.23 13.16 2.58
C CYS A 464 11.34 13.21 3.83
N PHE A 465 11.10 14.40 4.39
CA PHE A 465 10.23 14.57 5.56
C PHE A 465 8.75 14.28 5.27
N LYS A 466 8.21 14.74 4.14
CA LYS A 466 6.84 14.41 3.70
C LYS A 466 6.67 12.90 3.57
N SER A 467 7.57 12.21 2.88
CA SER A 467 7.45 10.75 2.72
C SER A 467 7.66 9.99 4.03
N LEU A 468 8.59 10.44 4.89
CA LEU A 468 8.75 9.88 6.23
C LEU A 468 7.44 9.98 7.03
N ILE A 469 6.70 11.08 6.94
CA ILE A 469 5.37 11.25 7.57
C ILE A 469 4.30 10.35 6.93
N GLU A 470 4.25 10.33 5.59
CA GLU A 470 3.30 9.51 4.83
C GLU A 470 3.47 8.00 5.08
N THR A 471 4.69 7.57 5.41
CA THR A 471 4.98 6.21 5.85
C THR A 471 4.73 6.02 7.35
N LEU A 472 5.05 7.02 8.19
CA LEU A 472 4.83 6.98 9.64
C LEU A 472 3.37 6.66 10.00
N LYS A 473 2.42 7.30 9.30
CA LYS A 473 0.99 7.07 9.52
C LYS A 473 0.57 5.62 9.26
N MET A 474 1.33 4.82 8.49
CA MET A 474 1.06 3.39 8.28
C MET A 474 1.47 2.49 9.46
N TYR A 475 2.28 3.00 10.40
CA TYR A 475 2.79 2.21 11.53
C TYR A 475 2.14 2.55 12.88
N PHE A 476 1.69 3.79 13.09
CA PHE A 476 1.40 4.30 14.46
C PHE A 476 -0.07 4.50 14.83
N GLY A 477 -1.03 4.09 14.01
CA GLY A 477 -2.45 4.19 14.39
C GLY A 477 -2.95 3.14 15.41
N ARG A 478 -2.06 2.29 15.95
CA ARG A 478 -2.35 1.35 17.05
C ARG A 478 -1.97 1.88 18.44
N ASP A 479 -1.02 2.82 18.52
CA ASP A 479 -0.65 3.51 19.77
C ASP A 479 -0.52 5.00 19.50
N ILE A 480 -1.59 5.72 19.83
CA ILE A 480 -1.68 7.16 19.58
C ILE A 480 -0.70 7.98 20.43
N SER A 481 -0.31 7.47 21.60
CA SER A 481 0.65 8.15 22.48
C SER A 481 2.06 8.15 21.87
N VAL A 482 2.45 7.04 21.23
CA VAL A 482 3.69 6.93 20.46
C VAL A 482 3.63 7.83 19.22
N ALA A 483 2.50 7.84 18.50
CA ALA A 483 2.30 8.72 17.35
C ALA A 483 2.50 10.21 17.70
N ILE A 484 1.88 10.68 18.78
CA ILE A 484 2.00 12.06 19.26
C ILE A 484 3.44 12.37 19.70
N SER A 485 4.06 11.46 20.47
CA SER A 485 5.47 11.56 20.89
C SER A 485 6.42 11.67 19.70
N TYR A 486 6.10 11.01 18.59
CA TYR A 486 6.89 11.03 17.37
C TYR A 486 6.66 12.31 16.55
N CYS A 487 5.41 12.72 16.32
CA CYS A 487 5.12 13.98 15.62
C CYS A 487 5.74 15.20 16.32
N ASN A 488 5.75 15.22 17.66
CA ASN A 488 6.39 16.29 18.44
C ASN A 488 7.92 16.43 18.23
N LYS A 489 8.60 15.40 17.70
CA LYS A 489 10.04 15.45 17.39
C LYS A 489 10.35 16.04 16.02
N PHE A 490 9.37 16.14 15.12
CA PHE A 490 9.58 16.74 13.80
C PHE A 490 9.88 18.25 13.91
N PRO A 491 10.63 18.84 12.96
CA PRO A 491 10.73 20.29 12.83
C PRO A 491 9.35 20.93 12.73
N ASP A 492 9.16 22.13 13.31
CA ASP A 492 7.83 22.73 13.48
C ASP A 492 7.01 22.82 12.19
N LYS A 493 7.67 23.16 11.06
CA LYS A 493 7.04 23.22 9.72
C LYS A 493 6.45 21.90 9.21
N PHE A 494 6.74 20.77 9.86
CA PHE A 494 6.22 19.45 9.51
C PHE A 494 5.30 18.85 10.58
N LYS A 495 5.18 19.46 11.76
CA LYS A 495 4.33 18.92 12.85
C LYS A 495 2.87 18.82 12.40
N SER A 496 2.32 19.90 11.85
CA SER A 496 0.95 19.95 11.31
C SER A 496 0.71 18.84 10.28
N LEU A 497 1.62 18.67 9.31
CA LEU A 497 1.54 17.57 8.32
C LEU A 497 1.61 16.18 8.98
N CYS A 498 2.40 16.01 10.04
CA CYS A 498 2.47 14.75 10.79
C CYS A 498 1.14 14.43 11.46
N PHE A 499 0.56 15.38 12.21
CA PHE A 499 -0.70 15.19 12.90
C PHE A 499 -1.89 15.02 11.92
N LEU A 500 -1.89 15.74 10.80
CA LEU A 500 -2.80 15.50 9.66
C LEU A 500 -2.67 14.07 9.13
N GLY A 501 -1.44 13.61 8.90
CA GLY A 501 -1.14 12.25 8.43
C GLY A 501 -1.64 11.16 9.38
N ILE A 502 -1.47 11.33 10.70
CA ILE A 502 -2.02 10.40 11.70
C ILE A 502 -3.56 10.45 11.69
N GLY A 503 -4.17 11.64 11.57
CA GLY A 503 -5.61 11.82 11.39
C GLY A 503 -6.18 10.97 10.25
N LYS A 504 -5.49 10.95 9.09
CA LYS A 504 -5.84 10.12 7.92
C LYS A 504 -5.73 8.61 8.12
N ARG A 505 -5.31 8.14 9.28
CA ARG A 505 -5.10 6.70 9.55
C ARG A 505 -5.76 6.20 10.82
N VAL A 506 -6.05 7.04 11.81
CA VAL A 506 -6.75 6.60 13.05
C VAL A 506 -8.08 5.91 12.78
N PHE A 507 -8.83 6.33 11.74
CA PHE A 507 -10.04 5.61 11.32
C PHE A 507 -9.74 4.28 10.61
N VAL A 508 -8.77 4.26 9.69
CA VAL A 508 -8.43 3.07 8.88
C VAL A 508 -8.10 1.85 9.75
N PHE A 509 -7.37 2.04 10.85
CA PHE A 509 -6.97 0.93 11.72
C PHE A 509 -8.06 0.43 12.66
N ASN A 510 -8.98 1.31 13.08
CA ASN A 510 -9.97 0.97 14.09
C ASN A 510 -11.36 0.66 13.50
N ARG A 511 -11.64 1.12 12.27
CA ARG A 511 -12.98 1.11 11.62
C ARG A 511 -14.13 1.64 12.49
N ASN A 512 -13.78 2.31 13.59
CA ASN A 512 -14.69 2.82 14.61
C ASN A 512 -14.41 4.30 14.78
N LEU A 513 -15.37 5.13 14.39
CA LEU A 513 -15.17 6.57 14.41
C LEU A 513 -15.08 7.13 15.84
N SER A 514 -15.87 6.63 16.78
CA SER A 514 -15.80 7.07 18.19
C SER A 514 -14.38 6.87 18.76
N VAL A 515 -13.73 5.75 18.44
CA VAL A 515 -12.31 5.52 18.78
C VAL A 515 -11.40 6.54 18.09
N ALA A 516 -11.55 6.77 16.78
CA ALA A 516 -10.74 7.73 16.03
C ALA A 516 -10.91 9.19 16.53
N ILE A 517 -12.13 9.59 16.90
CA ILE A 517 -12.43 10.87 17.54
C ILE A 517 -11.79 10.94 18.94
N SER A 518 -11.84 9.85 19.71
CA SER A 518 -11.16 9.78 21.03
C SER A 518 -9.64 9.90 20.89
N TYR A 519 -9.07 9.46 19.77
CA TYR A 519 -7.65 9.59 19.45
C TYR A 519 -7.30 11.03 19.09
N CYS A 520 -8.02 11.70 18.18
CA CYS A 520 -7.78 13.11 17.87
C CYS A 520 -7.96 14.04 19.08
N ASN A 521 -8.85 13.70 20.03
CA ASN A 521 -9.00 14.45 21.29
C ASN A 521 -7.81 14.33 22.26
N GLN A 522 -6.86 13.42 22.03
CA GLN A 522 -5.64 13.30 22.85
C GLN A 522 -4.47 14.17 22.33
N PHE A 523 -4.65 14.85 21.20
CA PHE A 523 -3.60 15.63 20.56
C PHE A 523 -3.45 16.99 21.25
N PRO A 524 -2.27 17.64 21.17
CA PRO A 524 -2.13 19.02 21.61
C PRO A 524 -3.15 19.93 20.91
N ASP A 525 -3.74 20.89 21.63
CA ASP A 525 -4.82 21.75 21.12
C ASP A 525 -4.45 22.42 19.78
N GLU A 526 -3.19 22.85 19.64
CA GLU A 526 -2.62 23.48 18.44
C GLU A 526 -2.63 22.57 17.18
N PHE A 527 -2.69 21.24 17.35
CA PHE A 527 -2.73 20.25 16.26
C PHE A 527 -4.00 19.38 16.27
N LYS A 528 -4.94 19.65 17.18
CA LYS A 528 -6.23 18.94 17.27
C LYS A 528 -7.02 19.07 15.97
N SER A 529 -7.06 20.29 15.40
CA SER A 529 -7.68 20.57 14.10
C SER A 529 -7.05 19.77 12.96
N ASP A 530 -5.71 19.64 12.93
CA ASP A 530 -5.02 18.85 11.90
C ASP A 530 -5.40 17.37 11.95
N CYS A 531 -5.48 16.77 13.14
CA CYS A 531 -5.96 15.39 13.27
C CYS A 531 -7.39 15.24 12.74
N PHE A 532 -8.30 16.15 13.11
CA PHE A 532 -9.67 16.12 12.62
C PHE A 532 -9.78 16.41 11.11
N ASN A 533 -8.90 17.23 10.54
CA ASN A 533 -8.80 17.43 9.09
C ASN A 533 -8.42 16.14 8.38
N GLY A 534 -7.42 15.41 8.89
CA GLY A 534 -7.03 14.12 8.32
C GLY A 534 -8.11 13.06 8.49
N LEU A 535 -8.76 13.03 9.65
CA LEU A 535 -9.87 12.11 9.93
C LEU A 535 -11.05 12.37 8.98
N LYS A 536 -11.43 13.64 8.77
CA LYS A 536 -12.44 14.05 7.76
C LYS A 536 -12.05 13.51 6.38
N GLU A 537 -10.85 13.84 5.88
CA GLU A 537 -10.39 13.40 4.55
C GLU A 537 -10.51 11.89 4.31
N THR A 538 -10.25 11.07 5.33
CA THR A 538 -10.30 9.61 5.22
C THR A 538 -11.71 9.03 5.33
N ILE A 539 -12.67 9.71 5.97
CA ILE A 539 -14.02 9.17 6.17
C ILE A 539 -14.68 8.85 4.83
N ALA A 540 -14.82 9.81 3.91
CA ALA A 540 -15.44 9.54 2.60
C ALA A 540 -14.47 9.06 1.51
N GLU A 541 -13.20 8.79 1.83
CA GLU A 541 -12.43 7.80 1.03
C GLU A 541 -12.97 6.38 1.26
N TYR A 542 -13.58 6.10 2.42
CA TYR A 542 -14.07 4.77 2.79
C TYR A 542 -15.59 4.61 2.84
N PHE A 543 -16.34 5.66 3.16
CA PHE A 543 -17.77 5.59 3.44
C PHE A 543 -18.67 6.14 2.32
N ALA A 544 -18.12 6.63 1.20
CA ALA A 544 -18.90 7.13 0.05
C ALA A 544 -19.87 6.11 -0.60
N SER A 545 -19.92 4.88 -0.09
CA SER A 545 -20.89 3.82 -0.42
C SER A 545 -22.07 3.69 0.57
N ASN A 546 -22.06 4.35 1.73
CA ASN A 546 -23.11 4.26 2.76
C ASN A 546 -23.30 5.57 3.53
N LEU A 547 -24.10 6.46 2.93
CA LEU A 547 -24.46 7.77 3.47
C LEU A 547 -24.98 7.75 4.91
N SER A 548 -25.87 6.81 5.24
CA SER A 548 -26.50 6.76 6.56
C SER A 548 -25.47 6.50 7.67
N SER A 549 -24.46 5.67 7.36
CA SER A 549 -23.31 5.46 8.24
C SER A 549 -22.44 6.71 8.37
N ASP A 550 -22.22 7.44 7.27
CA ASP A 550 -21.48 8.71 7.23
C ASP A 550 -22.15 9.82 8.05
N ILE A 551 -23.47 9.97 7.97
CA ILE A 551 -24.24 10.95 8.73
C ILE A 551 -24.22 10.61 10.22
N SER A 552 -24.40 9.33 10.56
CA SER A 552 -24.23 8.82 11.93
C SER A 552 -22.80 9.04 12.44
N ALA A 553 -21.81 8.99 11.55
CA ALA A 553 -20.42 9.30 11.82
C ALA A 553 -20.22 10.80 12.14
N CYS A 554 -20.57 11.71 11.22
CA CYS A 554 -20.39 13.15 11.44
C CYS A 554 -21.11 13.66 12.70
N ASN A 555 -22.26 13.08 13.07
CA ASN A 555 -22.97 13.39 14.32
C ASN A 555 -22.18 13.08 15.61
N GLN A 556 -21.15 12.23 15.57
CA GLN A 556 -20.30 11.90 16.72
C GLN A 556 -19.18 12.92 16.97
N PHE A 557 -18.91 13.84 16.03
CA PHE A 557 -17.92 14.90 16.22
C PHE A 557 -18.40 15.93 17.26
N GLN A 558 -17.45 16.67 17.85
CA GLN A 558 -17.78 17.87 18.65
C GLN A 558 -18.35 18.96 17.74
N ASP A 559 -19.24 19.81 18.26
CA ASP A 559 -19.98 20.80 17.45
C ASP A 559 -19.05 21.72 16.62
N GLU A 560 -17.85 22.03 17.14
CA GLU A 560 -16.80 22.78 16.43
C GLU A 560 -16.29 22.09 15.14
N PHE A 561 -16.39 20.76 15.05
CA PHE A 561 -15.97 19.98 13.88
C PHE A 561 -17.13 19.35 13.10
N LYS A 562 -18.35 19.29 13.66
CA LYS A 562 -19.54 18.74 12.97
C LYS A 562 -19.79 19.44 11.63
N LYS A 563 -19.79 20.79 11.64
CA LYS A 563 -20.04 21.58 10.43
C LYS A 563 -19.05 21.24 9.32
N ASP A 564 -17.76 21.18 9.66
CA ASP A 564 -16.72 20.80 8.70
C ASP A 564 -16.88 19.36 8.18
N CYS A 565 -17.27 18.42 9.05
CA CYS A 565 -17.50 17.03 8.67
C CYS A 565 -18.64 16.94 7.64
N PHE A 566 -19.78 17.57 7.91
CA PHE A 566 -20.91 17.57 6.99
C PHE A 566 -20.61 18.31 5.69
N GLY A 567 -20.03 19.52 5.73
CA GLY A 567 -19.66 20.23 4.50
C GLY A 567 -18.63 19.49 3.65
N TRP A 568 -17.74 18.70 4.28
CA TRP A 568 -16.81 17.84 3.54
C TRP A 568 -17.48 16.56 3.01
N LEU A 569 -18.41 15.95 3.75
CA LEU A 569 -19.25 14.85 3.26
C LEU A 569 -20.04 15.26 2.00
N SER A 570 -20.61 16.46 1.98
CA SER A 570 -21.33 17.01 0.82
C SER A 570 -20.45 17.14 -0.43
N ARG A 571 -19.21 17.64 -0.29
CA ARG A 571 -18.21 17.66 -1.38
C ARG A 571 -17.82 16.26 -1.85
N SER A 572 -17.77 15.30 -0.94
CA SER A 572 -17.40 13.92 -1.28
C SER A 572 -18.50 13.17 -2.01
N ILE A 573 -19.78 13.37 -1.64
CA ILE A 573 -20.95 12.87 -2.40
C ILE A 573 -20.86 13.38 -3.84
N ASN A 574 -20.77 14.71 -3.99
CA ASN A 574 -20.66 15.39 -5.28
C ASN A 574 -19.55 14.77 -6.18
N LYS A 575 -18.33 14.64 -5.63
CA LYS A 575 -17.18 14.06 -6.34
C LYS A 575 -17.42 12.63 -6.83
N HIS A 576 -18.09 11.78 -6.04
CA HIS A 576 -18.34 10.38 -6.41
C HIS A 576 -19.48 10.23 -7.43
N SER A 577 -20.49 11.10 -7.38
CA SER A 577 -21.53 11.13 -8.42
C SER A 577 -20.93 11.47 -9.79
N GLY A 578 -20.10 12.51 -9.88
CA GLY A 578 -19.43 12.92 -11.11
C GLY A 578 -18.61 11.81 -11.78
N SER A 579 -17.91 10.98 -10.99
CA SER A 579 -17.08 9.88 -11.54
C SER A 579 -17.84 8.74 -12.22
N ASN A 580 -19.17 8.65 -12.06
CA ASN A 580 -19.99 7.57 -12.61
C ASN A 580 -20.90 8.01 -13.77
N ASN A 581 -20.73 9.24 -14.30
CA ASN A 581 -21.67 9.89 -15.23
C ASN A 581 -23.12 9.95 -14.71
N SER A 582 -23.29 9.85 -13.39
CA SER A 582 -24.58 9.98 -12.70
C SER A 582 -24.68 11.36 -12.08
N SER A 583 -25.74 12.10 -12.34
CA SER A 583 -26.04 13.32 -11.58
C SER A 583 -26.09 13.03 -10.09
N PRO A 584 -25.61 13.95 -9.21
CA PRO A 584 -25.80 13.81 -7.79
C PRO A 584 -27.28 13.66 -7.44
N ASP A 585 -27.62 12.59 -6.74
CA ASP A 585 -28.95 12.35 -6.20
C ASP A 585 -29.20 13.35 -5.07
N MET A 586 -30.10 14.31 -5.30
CA MET A 586 -30.41 15.35 -4.32
C MET A 586 -31.13 14.81 -3.09
N SER A 587 -31.77 13.64 -3.18
CA SER A 587 -32.41 13.02 -2.02
C SER A 587 -31.40 12.64 -0.94
N THR A 588 -30.13 12.45 -1.29
CA THR A 588 -28.98 12.28 -0.37
C THR A 588 -28.94 13.39 0.70
N CYS A 589 -29.10 14.66 0.32
CA CYS A 589 -29.10 15.76 1.29
C CYS A 589 -30.36 15.79 2.19
N SER A 590 -31.40 15.00 1.89
CA SER A 590 -32.58 14.89 2.74
C SER A 590 -32.32 14.12 4.05
N GLU A 591 -31.29 13.27 4.10
CA GLU A 591 -30.90 12.53 5.31
C GLU A 591 -30.04 13.37 6.29
N PHE A 592 -29.45 14.48 5.83
CA PHE A 592 -28.60 15.34 6.67
C PHE A 592 -29.39 15.95 7.84
N PRO A 593 -28.75 16.29 8.98
CA PRO A 593 -29.37 17.13 10.01
C PRO A 593 -29.82 18.47 9.40
N VAL A 594 -30.92 19.03 9.90
CA VAL A 594 -31.61 20.20 9.31
C VAL A 594 -30.64 21.37 9.12
N GLU A 595 -29.78 21.61 10.11
CA GLU A 595 -28.77 22.66 10.15
C GLU A 595 -27.63 22.51 9.12
N PHE A 596 -27.52 21.36 8.44
CA PHE A 596 -26.50 21.10 7.41
C PHE A 596 -27.09 20.77 6.03
N LYS A 597 -28.43 20.75 5.88
CA LYS A 597 -29.07 20.47 4.59
C LYS A 597 -28.71 21.50 3.53
N ASP A 598 -28.76 22.79 3.87
CA ASP A 598 -28.52 23.86 2.92
C ASP A 598 -27.05 23.91 2.46
N ASP A 599 -26.11 23.68 3.39
CA ASP A 599 -24.68 23.50 3.06
C ASP A 599 -24.49 22.28 2.11
N CYS A 600 -25.26 21.20 2.31
CA CYS A 600 -25.24 20.02 1.42
C CYS A 600 -25.78 20.32 0.02
N PHE A 601 -26.98 20.90 -0.09
CA PHE A 601 -27.57 21.26 -1.39
C PHE A 601 -26.70 22.27 -2.14
N LYS A 602 -26.09 23.22 -1.44
CA LYS A 602 -25.15 24.18 -2.03
C LYS A 602 -23.93 23.50 -2.66
N GLU A 603 -23.27 22.59 -1.93
CA GLU A 603 -22.08 21.86 -2.42
C GLU A 603 -22.43 20.90 -3.59
N LEU A 604 -23.61 20.28 -3.58
CA LEU A 604 -24.10 19.49 -4.73
C LEU A 604 -24.38 20.40 -5.94
N ASN A 605 -25.08 21.52 -5.74
CA ASN A 605 -25.35 22.51 -6.79
C ASN A 605 -24.05 22.99 -7.45
N GLU A 606 -23.01 23.30 -6.66
CA GLU A 606 -21.71 23.77 -7.16
C GLU A 606 -20.98 22.72 -8.03
N GLY A 607 -21.18 21.42 -7.78
CA GLY A 607 -20.67 20.36 -8.66
C GLY A 607 -21.49 20.12 -9.92
N ILE A 608 -22.81 20.16 -9.82
CA ILE A 608 -23.71 20.12 -10.98
C ILE A 608 -23.35 21.24 -11.96
N ILE A 609 -23.06 22.42 -11.43
CA ILE A 609 -22.57 23.59 -12.15
C ILE A 609 -21.21 23.34 -12.83
N GLN A 610 -20.28 22.63 -12.18
CA GLN A 610 -18.97 22.29 -12.75
C GLN A 610 -19.08 21.23 -13.87
N ASN A 611 -19.99 20.26 -13.71
CA ASN A 611 -20.22 19.20 -14.70
C ASN A 611 -21.16 19.61 -15.84
N PHE A 612 -21.73 20.84 -15.79
CA PHE A 612 -22.68 21.36 -16.78
C PHE A 612 -22.09 21.54 -18.19
N GLU A 613 -20.76 21.48 -18.34
CA GLU A 613 -20.09 21.57 -19.64
C GLU A 613 -20.32 20.35 -20.54
N GLU A 614 -20.78 19.21 -19.98
CA GLU A 614 -20.94 17.95 -20.72
C GLU A 614 -22.40 17.54 -20.99
N ASP A 615 -23.35 17.76 -20.05
CA ASP A 615 -24.79 17.56 -20.26
C ASP A 615 -25.66 18.48 -19.38
N THR A 616 -26.69 19.08 -19.99
CA THR A 616 -27.59 20.03 -19.33
C THR A 616 -28.83 19.38 -18.73
N GLN A 617 -29.27 18.22 -19.23
CA GLN A 617 -30.49 17.54 -18.76
C GLN A 617 -30.36 17.01 -17.32
N PRO A 618 -29.30 16.28 -16.93
CA PRO A 618 -29.15 15.78 -15.55
C PRO A 618 -29.10 16.93 -14.55
N SER A 619 -28.43 18.01 -14.93
CA SER A 619 -28.26 19.21 -14.11
C SER A 619 -29.59 19.93 -13.81
N ILE A 620 -30.47 20.03 -14.81
CA ILE A 620 -31.83 20.59 -14.65
C ILE A 620 -32.74 19.67 -13.83
N SER A 621 -32.56 18.34 -13.94
CA SER A 621 -33.26 17.38 -13.08
C SER A 621 -32.85 17.53 -11.61
N SER A 622 -31.54 17.58 -11.32
CA SER A 622 -31.05 17.77 -9.94
C SER A 622 -31.47 19.12 -9.35
N CYS A 623 -31.39 20.24 -10.09
CA CYS A 623 -31.95 21.52 -9.59
C CYS A 623 -33.45 21.44 -9.29
N ASN A 624 -34.20 20.56 -9.97
CA ASN A 624 -35.63 20.39 -9.72
C ASN A 624 -35.97 19.69 -8.41
N GLU A 625 -35.08 18.80 -7.95
CA GLU A 625 -35.21 18.03 -6.71
C GLU A 625 -34.74 18.80 -5.46
N ALA A 626 -33.99 19.89 -5.65
CA ALA A 626 -33.57 20.77 -4.56
C ALA A 626 -34.77 21.41 -3.82
N PRO A 627 -34.67 21.65 -2.49
CA PRO A 627 -35.67 22.40 -1.74
C PRO A 627 -35.87 23.80 -2.30
N THR A 628 -37.06 24.38 -2.14
CA THR A 628 -37.47 25.66 -2.75
C THR A 628 -36.40 26.77 -2.65
N GLU A 629 -35.77 26.94 -1.49
CA GLU A 629 -34.76 27.98 -1.25
C GLU A 629 -33.43 27.72 -1.99
N SER A 630 -33.01 26.44 -2.10
CA SER A 630 -31.81 26.04 -2.87
C SER A 630 -32.09 25.90 -4.37
N LYS A 631 -33.34 25.63 -4.76
CA LYS A 631 -33.81 25.47 -6.14
C LYS A 631 -33.68 26.75 -6.93
N GLU A 632 -34.04 27.88 -6.33
CA GLU A 632 -33.89 29.20 -6.96
C GLU A 632 -32.42 29.56 -7.21
N ASP A 633 -31.53 29.37 -6.23
CA ASP A 633 -30.07 29.59 -6.39
C ASP A 633 -29.47 28.66 -7.46
N CYS A 634 -29.85 27.38 -7.48
CA CYS A 634 -29.44 26.40 -8.49
C CYS A 634 -29.80 26.85 -9.91
N PHE A 635 -31.07 27.18 -10.15
CA PHE A 635 -31.52 27.61 -11.47
C PHE A 635 -30.94 28.97 -11.89
N ASN A 636 -30.78 29.91 -10.96
CA ASN A 636 -30.14 31.20 -11.24
C ASN A 636 -28.66 31.04 -11.64
N LYS A 637 -27.93 30.11 -11.01
CA LYS A 637 -26.56 29.77 -11.39
C LYS A 637 -26.49 29.05 -12.74
N LEU A 638 -27.32 28.03 -13.00
CA LEU A 638 -27.38 27.34 -14.30
C LEU A 638 -27.70 28.30 -15.46
N LYS A 639 -28.67 29.20 -15.26
CA LYS A 639 -29.01 30.30 -16.18
C LYS A 639 -27.80 31.20 -16.48
N GLY A 640 -26.99 31.50 -15.46
CA GLY A 640 -25.74 32.24 -15.57
C GLY A 640 -24.62 31.50 -16.31
N ILE A 641 -24.68 30.16 -16.40
CA ILE A 641 -23.76 29.34 -17.21
C ILE A 641 -24.24 29.29 -18.65
N LEU A 642 -25.53 28.97 -18.89
CA LEU A 642 -26.13 28.92 -20.23
C LEU A 642 -25.94 30.22 -21.01
N THR A 643 -26.02 31.36 -20.33
CA THR A 643 -25.80 32.68 -20.94
C THR A 643 -24.32 32.99 -21.20
N LYS A 644 -23.36 32.28 -20.57
CA LYS A 644 -21.92 32.38 -20.84
C LYS A 644 -21.43 31.38 -21.90
N GLN A 645 -21.98 30.17 -21.90
CA GLN A 645 -21.73 29.12 -22.89
C GLN A 645 -22.40 29.40 -24.24
N PHE A 646 -23.10 30.54 -24.38
CA PHE A 646 -23.69 31.00 -25.63
C PHE A 646 -22.60 31.40 -26.65
N ASN A 647 -22.00 30.40 -27.29
CA ASN A 647 -21.04 30.55 -28.38
C ASN A 647 -21.75 30.68 -29.74
N GLY A 648 -22.83 31.48 -29.80
CA GLY A 648 -23.64 31.67 -31.02
C GLY A 648 -24.71 30.60 -31.30
N ASP A 649 -24.63 29.39 -30.72
CA ASP A 649 -25.66 28.37 -30.90
C ASP A 649 -26.97 28.69 -30.13
N THR A 650 -27.82 29.44 -30.81
CA THR A 650 -29.19 29.75 -30.36
C THR A 650 -30.09 28.54 -30.27
N THR A 651 -29.86 27.48 -31.06
CA THR A 651 -30.73 26.29 -31.06
C THR A 651 -30.52 25.48 -29.79
N LEU A 652 -29.26 25.22 -29.43
CA LEU A 652 -28.90 24.56 -28.18
C LEU A 652 -29.35 25.37 -26.96
N ALA A 653 -29.10 26.69 -26.94
CA ALA A 653 -29.52 27.54 -25.83
C ALA A 653 -31.05 27.60 -25.66
N ILE A 654 -31.82 27.65 -26.75
CA ILE A 654 -33.29 27.57 -26.72
C ILE A 654 -33.76 26.18 -26.26
N SER A 655 -33.10 25.10 -26.69
CA SER A 655 -33.38 23.74 -26.23
C SER A 655 -33.20 23.62 -24.72
N ASN A 656 -32.11 24.18 -24.18
CA ASN A 656 -31.78 24.10 -22.77
C ASN A 656 -32.72 24.95 -21.92
N CYS A 657 -33.02 26.21 -22.31
CA CYS A 657 -34.06 27.00 -21.64
C CYS A 657 -35.46 26.34 -21.71
N ASN A 658 -35.74 25.53 -22.74
CA ASN A 658 -37.01 24.83 -22.84
C ASN A 658 -37.22 23.73 -21.77
N GLN A 659 -36.13 23.21 -21.20
CA GLN A 659 -36.14 22.17 -20.17
C GLN A 659 -36.36 22.72 -18.75
N PHE A 660 -36.19 24.03 -18.55
CA PHE A 660 -36.41 24.67 -17.25
C PHE A 660 -37.90 24.60 -16.85
N PRO A 661 -38.21 24.53 -15.54
CA PRO A 661 -39.60 24.63 -15.04
C PRO A 661 -40.25 25.94 -15.47
N ALA A 662 -41.57 25.95 -15.61
CA ALA A 662 -42.33 27.09 -16.15
C ALA A 662 -41.95 28.45 -15.54
N ASP A 663 -41.76 28.49 -14.22
CA ASP A 663 -41.45 29.71 -13.47
C ASP A 663 -40.05 30.27 -13.82
N PHE A 664 -39.06 29.40 -14.05
CA PHE A 664 -37.70 29.79 -14.42
C PHE A 664 -37.49 29.88 -15.95
N LYS A 665 -38.34 29.24 -16.74
CA LYS A 665 -38.27 29.16 -18.21
C LYS A 665 -38.43 30.53 -18.87
N SER A 666 -39.40 31.32 -18.43
CA SER A 666 -39.59 32.71 -18.90
C SER A 666 -38.33 33.55 -18.67
N ASP A 667 -37.75 33.43 -17.47
CA ASP A 667 -36.56 34.16 -17.08
C ASP A 667 -35.30 33.70 -17.82
N CYS A 668 -35.15 32.40 -18.09
CA CYS A 668 -34.09 31.86 -18.94
C CYS A 668 -34.16 32.48 -20.34
N PHE A 669 -35.35 32.51 -20.97
CA PHE A 669 -35.53 33.16 -22.27
C PHE A 669 -35.32 34.67 -22.24
N ASN A 670 -35.68 35.35 -21.15
CA ASN A 670 -35.47 36.80 -21.02
C ASN A 670 -33.97 37.15 -20.97
N ASP A 671 -33.15 36.39 -20.22
CA ASP A 671 -31.72 36.64 -20.16
C ASP A 671 -30.98 36.12 -21.40
N LEU A 672 -31.40 34.99 -21.98
CA LEU A 672 -30.91 34.55 -23.28
C LEU A 672 -31.18 35.60 -24.37
N ARG A 673 -32.39 36.20 -24.40
CA ARG A 673 -32.72 37.32 -25.31
C ARG A 673 -31.82 38.54 -25.07
N LYS A 674 -31.54 38.92 -23.82
CA LYS A 674 -30.61 40.02 -23.50
C LYS A 674 -29.19 39.71 -23.98
N THR A 675 -28.71 38.49 -23.76
CA THR A 675 -27.38 38.04 -24.20
C THR A 675 -27.27 38.03 -25.73
N ILE A 676 -28.26 37.48 -26.43
CA ILE A 676 -28.35 37.51 -27.90
C ILE A 676 -28.38 38.95 -28.42
N SER A 677 -29.22 39.82 -27.84
CA SER A 677 -29.30 41.23 -28.24
C SER A 677 -27.95 41.92 -28.06
N LYS A 678 -27.28 41.73 -26.91
CA LYS A 678 -25.96 42.29 -26.65
C LYS A 678 -24.92 41.75 -27.64
N TYR A 679 -24.94 40.45 -27.93
CA TYR A 679 -24.03 39.83 -28.90
C TYR A 679 -24.20 40.42 -30.30
N PHE A 680 -25.44 40.65 -30.74
CA PHE A 680 -25.73 41.37 -31.99
C PHE A 680 -25.32 42.84 -31.93
N ASP A 681 -25.59 43.56 -30.84
CA ASP A 681 -25.18 44.97 -30.69
C ASP A 681 -23.66 45.14 -30.69
N ASP A 682 -22.92 44.24 -30.03
CA ASP A 682 -21.46 44.25 -30.00
C ASP A 682 -20.89 43.80 -31.37
N THR A 683 -21.51 42.82 -32.03
CA THR A 683 -21.23 42.47 -33.44
C THR A 683 -21.39 43.67 -34.37
N ILE A 684 -22.51 44.39 -34.29
CA ILE A 684 -22.79 45.57 -35.13
C ILE A 684 -21.75 46.68 -34.86
N LYS A 685 -21.32 46.87 -33.61
CA LYS A 685 -20.21 47.80 -33.27
C LYS A 685 -18.89 47.36 -33.89
N VAL A 686 -18.54 46.07 -33.84
CA VAL A 686 -17.29 45.55 -34.43
C VAL A 686 -17.34 45.69 -35.96
N ILE A 687 -18.45 45.34 -36.62
CA ILE A 687 -18.65 45.56 -38.06
C ILE A 687 -18.49 47.06 -38.39
N SER A 688 -19.16 47.94 -37.65
CA SER A 688 -19.07 49.40 -37.83
C SER A 688 -17.65 49.95 -37.61
N ALA A 689 -16.87 49.34 -36.71
CA ALA A 689 -15.48 49.70 -36.46
C ALA A 689 -14.56 49.19 -37.58
N CYS A 690 -14.70 47.94 -38.02
CA CYS A 690 -14.03 47.40 -39.20
C CYS A 690 -14.30 48.28 -40.44
N ASP A 691 -15.52 48.83 -40.56
CA ASP A 691 -15.90 49.65 -41.71
C ASP A 691 -15.19 51.01 -41.75
N GLN A 692 -14.70 51.51 -40.62
CA GLN A 692 -13.92 52.76 -40.49
C GLN A 692 -12.43 52.59 -40.80
N PHE A 693 -11.89 51.37 -40.84
CA PHE A 693 -10.49 51.13 -41.23
C PHE A 693 -10.31 51.12 -42.75
N GLN A 694 -9.13 51.57 -43.21
CA GLN A 694 -8.81 51.59 -44.65
C GLN A 694 -8.68 50.17 -45.23
N ILE A 695 -8.88 50.11 -46.57
CA ILE A 695 -9.30 48.92 -47.31
C ILE A 695 -8.40 47.69 -47.13
N GLU A 696 -7.08 47.85 -46.93
CA GLU A 696 -6.14 46.72 -46.81
C GLU A 696 -6.35 45.84 -45.57
N PHE A 697 -7.01 46.29 -44.51
CA PHE A 697 -7.25 45.49 -43.29
C PHE A 697 -8.68 44.95 -43.14
N LYS A 698 -9.62 45.30 -44.03
CA LYS A 698 -11.02 44.85 -43.88
C LYS A 698 -11.18 43.34 -43.99
N GLY A 699 -10.41 42.69 -44.88
CA GLY A 699 -10.48 41.23 -45.08
C GLY A 699 -10.19 40.44 -43.80
N ASP A 700 -9.10 40.77 -43.10
CA ASP A 700 -8.74 40.08 -41.85
C ASP A 700 -9.71 40.42 -40.70
N CYS A 701 -10.26 41.64 -40.68
CA CYS A 701 -11.28 42.06 -39.70
C CYS A 701 -12.53 41.18 -39.78
N PHE A 702 -13.10 40.99 -40.99
CA PHE A 702 -14.27 40.12 -41.18
C PHE A 702 -13.94 38.63 -41.03
N LYS A 703 -12.72 38.21 -41.35
CA LYS A 703 -12.29 36.81 -41.17
C LYS A 703 -12.18 36.40 -39.70
N GLY A 704 -11.79 37.34 -38.82
CA GLY A 704 -11.86 37.15 -37.36
C GLY A 704 -13.30 37.02 -36.86
N ILE A 705 -14.20 37.90 -37.31
CA ILE A 705 -15.64 37.86 -36.96
C ILE A 705 -16.28 36.52 -37.33
N GLY A 706 -16.01 35.98 -38.53
CA GLY A 706 -16.54 34.68 -38.96
C GLY A 706 -16.07 33.52 -38.06
N TYR A 707 -14.81 33.54 -37.64
CA TYR A 707 -14.24 32.55 -36.71
C TYR A 707 -14.88 32.62 -35.32
N ASP A 708 -15.03 33.82 -34.75
CA ASP A 708 -15.66 34.03 -33.42
C ASP A 708 -17.18 33.74 -33.41
N MET A 709 -17.81 33.64 -34.58
CA MET A 709 -19.22 33.27 -34.75
C MET A 709 -19.45 31.78 -35.05
N GLY A 710 -18.38 30.99 -35.24
CA GLY A 710 -18.51 29.60 -35.69
C GLY A 710 -19.09 29.45 -37.10
N ILE A 711 -19.09 30.51 -37.90
CA ILE A 711 -19.62 30.51 -39.27
C ILE A 711 -18.49 30.08 -40.21
N ASN A 712 -18.67 28.96 -40.90
CA ASN A 712 -17.72 28.51 -41.93
C ASN A 712 -17.59 29.61 -43.00
N SER A 713 -16.34 30.03 -43.28
CA SER A 713 -16.04 31.31 -43.95
C SER A 713 -16.35 31.37 -45.45
N THR A 714 -17.22 30.51 -45.96
CA THR A 714 -17.64 30.42 -47.36
C THR A 714 -19.02 31.02 -47.64
N GLU A 715 -19.80 31.38 -46.61
CA GLU A 715 -21.15 31.97 -46.77
C GLU A 715 -21.35 33.26 -45.97
N ILE A 716 -20.65 34.34 -46.35
CA ILE A 716 -21.06 35.71 -45.99
C ILE A 716 -20.98 36.61 -47.22
N VAL A 717 -22.14 36.86 -47.84
CA VAL A 717 -22.36 37.97 -48.77
C VAL A 717 -23.55 38.77 -48.24
N ILE A 718 -23.31 40.02 -47.86
CA ILE A 718 -24.36 40.93 -47.40
C ILE A 718 -24.39 42.13 -48.35
N ASP A 719 -25.41 42.17 -49.21
CA ASP A 719 -25.72 43.32 -50.05
C ASP A 719 -26.89 44.11 -49.44
N PHE A 720 -26.63 45.37 -49.08
CA PHE A 720 -27.62 46.31 -48.56
C PHE A 720 -28.13 47.25 -49.67
N SER A 721 -28.65 46.73 -50.80
CA SER A 721 -29.21 47.61 -51.85
C SER A 721 -30.51 47.16 -52.55
N SER A 722 -30.88 45.87 -52.57
CA SER A 722 -32.18 45.45 -53.15
C SER A 722 -32.74 44.17 -52.53
N GLY A 723 -33.99 44.23 -52.06
CA GLY A 723 -34.69 43.07 -51.51
C GLY A 723 -35.26 42.15 -52.59
N GLU A 724 -34.45 41.24 -53.11
CA GLU A 724 -34.89 40.05 -53.84
C GLU A 724 -33.84 38.94 -53.71
N VAL A 725 -34.25 37.68 -53.55
CA VAL A 725 -33.33 36.52 -53.46
C VAL A 725 -33.19 35.90 -54.85
N SER A 726 -32.01 35.99 -55.45
CA SER A 726 -31.66 35.30 -56.70
C SER A 726 -30.40 34.45 -56.52
N ALA A 727 -30.40 33.26 -57.11
CA ALA A 727 -29.36 32.25 -56.91
C ALA A 727 -28.17 32.43 -57.88
N CYS A 728 -26.97 32.07 -57.41
CA CYS A 728 -25.68 32.14 -58.10
C CYS A 728 -25.72 31.84 -59.60
N ASN A 729 -25.70 32.87 -60.45
CA ASN A 729 -25.60 32.72 -61.90
C ASN A 729 -24.78 33.80 -62.63
N GLU A 730 -24.01 34.63 -61.91
CA GLU A 730 -23.11 35.64 -62.51
C GLU A 730 -21.76 35.71 -61.77
N ILE A 731 -20.89 34.71 -62.00
CA ILE A 731 -19.48 34.71 -61.57
C ILE A 731 -18.58 34.35 -62.77
N PRO A 732 -17.54 35.15 -63.08
CA PRO A 732 -16.56 34.84 -64.12
C PRO A 732 -15.84 33.49 -63.94
N ALA A 733 -15.41 32.89 -65.06
CA ALA A 733 -14.92 31.51 -65.10
C ALA A 733 -13.65 31.22 -64.27
N GLU A 734 -12.96 32.26 -63.80
CA GLU A 734 -11.70 32.18 -63.05
C GLU A 734 -11.85 31.92 -61.53
N PHE A 735 -13.08 31.90 -61.00
CA PHE A 735 -13.37 31.58 -59.59
C PHE A 735 -14.12 30.24 -59.35
N ARG A 736 -14.14 29.33 -60.33
CA ARG A 736 -14.97 28.10 -60.28
C ARG A 736 -14.45 26.93 -59.41
N TYR A 737 -13.35 27.08 -58.68
CA TYR A 737 -12.66 25.91 -58.07
C TYR A 737 -13.06 25.52 -56.64
N GLU A 738 -13.95 26.26 -55.96
CA GLU A 738 -14.35 25.99 -54.57
C GLU A 738 -15.87 25.84 -54.36
N CYS A 739 -16.57 25.20 -55.30
CA CYS A 739 -18.01 24.92 -55.17
C CYS A 739 -18.37 23.41 -55.16
N SER A 740 -17.41 22.54 -54.90
CA SER A 740 -17.63 21.08 -54.91
C SER A 740 -16.66 20.31 -54.02
N LEU A 741 -17.10 19.94 -52.80
CA LEU A 741 -16.70 18.74 -52.04
C LEU A 741 -17.47 18.72 -50.70
N GLY A 742 -18.42 17.80 -50.51
CA GLY A 742 -19.17 17.76 -49.25
C GLY A 742 -20.48 16.95 -49.17
N PHE A 743 -20.62 15.82 -49.87
CA PHE A 743 -21.76 14.91 -49.63
C PHE A 743 -21.41 13.44 -49.94
N ARG A 744 -21.34 12.62 -48.89
CA ARG A 744 -21.26 11.14 -48.75
C ARG A 744 -20.71 10.87 -47.34
N GLU A 745 -21.11 9.92 -46.50
CA GLU A 745 -22.20 8.91 -46.41
C GLU A 745 -22.41 8.71 -44.88
N GLY A 746 -23.54 8.28 -44.32
CA GLY A 746 -24.85 7.89 -44.84
C GLY A 746 -25.55 6.95 -43.83
N PHE A 747 -26.85 7.14 -43.51
CA PHE A 747 -27.60 6.27 -42.59
C PHE A 747 -28.97 5.88 -43.15
N ASP A 748 -29.23 4.58 -43.21
CA ASP A 748 -30.40 3.97 -43.83
C ASP A 748 -31.17 3.17 -42.77
N ILE A 749 -32.42 3.58 -42.48
CA ILE A 749 -33.36 2.81 -41.67
C ILE A 749 -34.77 3.01 -42.24
N GLN A 750 -35.24 2.06 -43.05
CA GLN A 750 -36.64 1.61 -42.99
C GLN A 750 -36.89 0.31 -43.77
N ASN A 751 -37.43 -0.69 -43.07
CA ASN A 751 -38.55 -1.54 -43.48
C ASN A 751 -38.87 -2.51 -42.31
N GLY A 752 -40.14 -2.75 -41.96
CA GLY A 752 -41.38 -2.19 -42.49
C GLY A 752 -42.61 -2.84 -41.82
N ILE A 753 -43.79 -2.53 -42.38
CA ILE A 753 -45.11 -3.21 -42.28
C ILE A 753 -45.53 -3.71 -40.87
#